data_AF-A0A2N6AXD8-F1
#
_entry.id   AF-A0A2N6AXD8-F1
#
_cell.length_a   1.000
_cell.length_b   1.000
_cell.length_c   1.000
_cell.angle_alpha   90.00
_cell.angle_beta   90.00
_cell.angle_gamma   90.00
#
_symmetry.space_group_name_H-M   'P 1'
#
loop_
_entity.id
_entity.type
_entity.pdbx_description
1 polymer ?
#
loop_
_entity_poly.entity_id
_entity_poly.type
_entity_poly.pdbx_seq_one_letter_code
_entity_poly.pdbx_strand_id
1 'polypeptide(L)'
;MGMKMNHRQADGQASPVQYQDPDFSVWELVREIWARKWIVVVTMLVICSGVLALLMITTPRFSSHVQMLIENRETSFTKPEREVTRNITDTALVANQLQVLRTDQMARTIIKEFKLEDSEEFNPSKRSFIDDMKALAGLKSKDSKLSTSEKVLQVFNRRLAIYQQGTSRVITISFTSEDAELAARIVNRIAELYMQGQSMAKTDNTRQASAWLKSQIETLRGKVLKSEASVEEYRALHGLVKGQPNVTVDSQQLSEINSQLVRARAARSEVQARARLIRRMLSREGGVSAASDVLRSPLIQRLREQQVRQRRQIAELSATLLPGHPRMQQLNADLRNLNRQVDAETRKIVKGLENEARVSAAREAELSRNFKNLQKKVAVNSKAGVELRALEREAKANRDLLESFLKKYQEASARNEVSSQPANARIISNATVSAIPSYPKKTQIMLLAVFGSFILGVSIAAFRAMSSLGRHGSMGAERREPYPAEPASADAFGQLAPALHGMPHMQPRSGGASGPATLEHDDSGLPVWARLTEPSETQLARSMYMQQILNLFQSVQHNSRTRRPTRLLLAAVQGGEGEMRVAADLARVVAENRMRAVLIDADMANPEMSTEYDALSHAGLADCLEGQQVLSQCVVSNIESGIDLVPAGHSRIAPQKLMTAERLNAVLNALAQDYDILIIKAAPPSACPETGQLAALSDIVLLAALTGHTSRAQAEQALWHISGKAAGSVSPGLIITGVSEPDFLGTGPTVMRSDAWPPANSHDGPHPGGGSRAA
;
A
#
# COMPACT_ATOMS: atom_id res chain seq x y z
N MET A 1 -49.35 102.66 34.31
CA MET A 1 -50.60 103.44 34.37
C MET A 1 -51.38 103.10 33.12
N GLY A 2 -52.49 102.35 33.24
CA GLY A 2 -53.21 101.82 32.08
C GLY A 2 -53.98 100.55 32.42
N MET A 3 -55.17 100.77 32.97
CA MET A 3 -56.16 99.80 33.43
C MET A 3 -57.08 99.40 32.26
N LYS A 4 -57.78 98.26 32.42
CA LYS A 4 -59.00 97.80 31.69
C LYS A 4 -58.73 96.97 30.42
N MET A 5 -59.46 95.90 30.11
CA MET A 5 -60.79 95.46 30.58
C MET A 5 -61.04 93.98 30.23
N ASN A 6 -61.55 93.22 31.21
CA ASN A 6 -62.52 92.11 31.16
C ASN A 6 -62.83 91.40 29.83
N HIS A 7 -62.83 90.05 29.84
CA HIS A 7 -64.08 89.32 30.13
C HIS A 7 -63.89 87.82 30.47
N ARG A 8 -64.35 87.49 31.68
CA ARG A 8 -65.06 86.28 32.20
C ARG A 8 -64.75 84.87 31.68
N GLN A 9 -64.35 84.07 32.68
CA GLN A 9 -64.35 82.62 32.82
C GLN A 9 -65.74 81.96 32.71
N ALA A 10 -65.77 80.74 32.16
CA ALA A 10 -66.43 79.55 32.71
C ALA A 10 -65.85 78.28 32.03
N ASP A 11 -66.11 77.11 32.64
CA ASP A 11 -65.74 75.73 32.27
C ASP A 11 -64.42 75.23 32.89
N GLY A 12 -64.36 74.08 33.58
CA GLY A 12 -65.28 72.95 33.67
C GLY A 12 -64.44 71.67 33.65
N GLN A 13 -64.48 70.88 34.71
CA GLN A 13 -63.66 69.68 34.95
C GLN A 13 -63.83 68.59 33.87
N ALA A 14 -62.74 67.86 33.54
CA ALA A 14 -62.81 66.54 32.90
C ALA A 14 -61.59 65.64 33.23
N SER A 15 -61.87 64.36 33.50
CA SER A 15 -60.99 63.24 33.87
C SER A 15 -60.13 62.69 32.72
N PRO A 16 -59.10 61.83 32.96
CA PRO A 16 -58.22 61.32 31.90
C PRO A 16 -58.78 60.07 31.21
N VAL A 17 -58.49 59.92 29.91
CA VAL A 17 -58.86 58.78 29.05
C VAL A 17 -57.64 57.88 28.83
N GLN A 18 -57.82 56.56 29.01
CA GLN A 18 -56.86 55.50 28.71
C GLN A 18 -56.77 55.20 27.20
N TYR A 19 -55.57 54.88 26.72
CA TYR A 19 -55.27 54.41 25.36
C TYR A 19 -55.00 52.89 25.39
N GLN A 20 -55.61 52.12 24.47
CA GLN A 20 -55.54 50.66 24.40
C GLN A 20 -55.17 50.27 22.96
N ASP A 21 -54.01 49.64 22.76
CA ASP A 21 -53.57 49.09 21.47
C ASP A 21 -54.16 47.68 21.22
N PRO A 22 -54.38 47.26 19.95
CA PRO A 22 -55.05 46.01 19.63
C PRO A 22 -54.10 44.80 19.56
N ASP A 23 -54.30 43.83 20.45
CA ASP A 23 -53.66 42.50 20.39
C ASP A 23 -54.37 41.59 19.35
N PHE A 24 -53.67 41.21 18.29
CA PHE A 24 -54.12 40.18 17.34
C PHE A 24 -53.97 38.80 17.99
N SER A 25 -55.06 38.18 18.44
CA SER A 25 -55.02 36.96 19.24
C SER A 25 -55.18 35.69 18.39
N VAL A 26 -54.21 34.77 18.49
CA VAL A 26 -54.18 33.45 17.80
C VAL A 26 -55.46 32.62 18.09
N TRP A 27 -56.06 32.84 19.26
CA TRP A 27 -57.31 32.21 19.68
C TRP A 27 -58.53 32.62 18.84
N GLU A 28 -58.55 33.83 18.26
CA GLU A 28 -59.63 34.26 17.36
C GLU A 28 -59.55 33.52 16.02
N LEU A 29 -58.34 33.32 15.49
CA LEU A 29 -58.12 32.54 14.26
C LEU A 29 -58.57 31.07 14.43
N VAL A 30 -58.25 30.46 15.58
CA VAL A 30 -58.65 29.08 15.90
C VAL A 30 -60.17 28.97 16.00
N ARG A 31 -60.84 29.93 16.64
CA ARG A 31 -62.31 29.96 16.76
C ARG A 31 -62.99 30.10 15.40
N GLU A 32 -62.45 30.95 14.52
CA GLU A 32 -62.97 31.18 13.17
C GLU A 32 -62.81 29.94 12.27
N ILE A 33 -61.71 29.19 12.42
CA ILE A 33 -61.48 27.91 11.73
C ILE A 33 -62.40 26.82 12.29
N TRP A 34 -62.62 26.79 13.62
CA TRP A 34 -63.52 25.83 14.27
C TRP A 34 -64.98 26.02 13.84
N ALA A 35 -65.40 27.28 13.64
CA ALA A 35 -66.72 27.61 13.08
C ALA A 35 -66.92 27.06 11.66
N ARG A 36 -65.83 26.74 10.94
CA ARG A 36 -65.82 26.28 9.54
C ARG A 36 -65.29 24.86 9.39
N LYS A 37 -65.34 24.05 10.47
CA LYS A 37 -64.89 22.64 10.47
C LYS A 37 -65.46 21.79 9.33
N TRP A 38 -66.66 22.11 8.85
CA TRP A 38 -67.28 21.44 7.71
C TRP A 38 -66.51 21.60 6.39
N ILE A 39 -65.81 22.72 6.17
CA ILE A 39 -64.98 22.91 4.97
C ILE A 39 -63.81 21.93 4.99
N VAL A 40 -63.13 21.80 6.14
CA VAL A 40 -62.01 20.87 6.33
C VAL A 40 -62.46 19.41 6.16
N VAL A 41 -63.62 19.05 6.74
CA VAL A 41 -64.18 17.69 6.65
C VAL A 41 -64.58 17.36 5.21
N VAL A 42 -65.23 18.28 4.49
CA VAL A 42 -65.65 18.05 3.09
C VAL A 42 -64.44 17.92 2.16
N THR A 43 -63.42 18.77 2.29
CA THR A 43 -62.19 18.66 1.49
C THR A 43 -61.45 17.35 1.75
N MET A 44 -61.40 16.93 3.02
CA MET A 44 -60.83 15.64 3.41
C MET A 44 -61.59 14.47 2.80
N LEU A 45 -62.93 14.49 2.84
CA LEU A 45 -63.76 13.42 2.31
C LEU A 45 -63.66 13.31 0.79
N VAL A 46 -63.65 14.44 0.06
CA VAL A 46 -63.52 14.47 -1.41
C VAL A 46 -62.17 13.94 -1.86
N ILE A 47 -61.07 14.41 -1.25
CA ILE A 47 -59.72 13.99 -1.64
C ILE A 47 -59.47 12.51 -1.27
N CYS A 48 -59.85 12.09 -0.06
CA CYS A 48 -59.70 10.69 0.35
C CYS A 48 -60.56 9.75 -0.51
N SER A 49 -61.79 10.14 -0.86
CA SER A 49 -62.64 9.36 -1.77
C SER A 49 -62.04 9.25 -3.18
N GLY A 50 -61.51 10.36 -3.72
CA GLY A 50 -60.82 10.36 -5.01
C GLY A 50 -59.56 9.47 -5.01
N VAL A 51 -58.75 9.54 -3.96
CA VAL A 51 -57.56 8.69 -3.80
C VAL A 51 -57.95 7.22 -3.61
N LEU A 52 -59.00 6.93 -2.84
CA LEU A 52 -59.52 5.56 -2.67
C LEU A 52 -60.00 4.96 -4.00
N ALA A 53 -60.72 5.74 -4.81
CA ALA A 53 -61.15 5.32 -6.14
C ALA A 53 -59.95 5.03 -7.06
N LEU A 54 -58.93 5.90 -7.06
CA LEU A 54 -57.70 5.69 -7.81
C LEU A 54 -56.93 4.41 -7.36
N LEU A 55 -56.91 4.14 -6.05
CA LEU A 55 -56.29 2.95 -5.48
C LEU A 55 -57.05 1.65 -5.81
N MET A 56 -58.34 1.72 -6.13
CA MET A 56 -59.13 0.58 -6.60
C MET A 56 -58.98 0.31 -8.10
N ILE A 57 -58.69 1.35 -8.89
CA ILE A 57 -58.48 1.25 -10.35
C ILE A 57 -57.07 0.77 -10.70
N THR A 58 -56.08 0.99 -9.82
CA THR A 58 -54.68 0.62 -10.07
C THR A 58 -54.47 -0.89 -9.96
N THR A 59 -53.90 -1.50 -11.00
CA THR A 59 -53.59 -2.94 -11.05
C THR A 59 -52.59 -3.33 -9.96
N PRO A 60 -52.90 -4.31 -9.09
CA PRO A 60 -51.97 -4.78 -8.06
C PRO A 60 -50.75 -5.45 -8.71
N ARG A 61 -49.58 -5.26 -8.11
CA ARG A 61 -48.35 -5.95 -8.51
C ARG A 61 -47.81 -6.78 -7.37
N PHE A 62 -47.27 -7.95 -7.69
CA PHE A 62 -46.70 -8.91 -6.77
C PHE A 62 -45.20 -9.02 -7.02
N SER A 63 -44.41 -9.10 -5.95
CA SER A 63 -42.97 -9.28 -6.02
C SER A 63 -42.55 -10.55 -5.33
N SER A 64 -41.79 -11.39 -6.01
CA SER A 64 -41.16 -12.60 -5.45
C SER A 64 -39.65 -12.45 -5.44
N HIS A 65 -38.97 -13.12 -4.50
CA HIS A 65 -37.52 -13.03 -4.36
C HIS A 65 -36.87 -14.39 -4.07
N VAL A 66 -35.66 -14.61 -4.60
CA VAL A 66 -34.77 -15.73 -4.30
C VAL A 66 -33.52 -15.18 -3.64
N GLN A 67 -33.02 -15.88 -2.61
CA GLN A 67 -31.73 -15.58 -2.02
C GLN A 67 -30.72 -16.66 -2.41
N MET A 68 -29.57 -16.21 -2.91
CA MET A 68 -28.49 -17.08 -3.34
C MET A 68 -27.19 -16.68 -2.64
N LEU A 69 -26.50 -17.65 -2.06
CA LEU A 69 -25.16 -17.48 -1.51
C LEU A 69 -24.13 -17.68 -2.61
N ILE A 70 -23.20 -16.74 -2.77
CA ILE A 70 -22.00 -16.94 -3.59
C ILE A 70 -20.87 -17.48 -2.72
N GLU A 71 -20.32 -18.62 -3.13
CA GLU A 71 -19.16 -19.22 -2.48
C GLU A 71 -17.88 -18.85 -3.25
N ASN A 72 -16.89 -18.26 -2.57
CA ASN A 72 -15.57 -18.05 -3.16
C ASN A 72 -14.73 -19.33 -3.05
N ARG A 73 -14.88 -20.25 -4.01
CA ARG A 73 -13.96 -21.40 -4.17
C ARG A 73 -12.95 -21.09 -5.27
N GLU A 74 -11.89 -20.38 -4.91
CA GLU A 74 -10.79 -20.10 -5.84
C GLU A 74 -10.12 -21.41 -6.28
N THR A 75 -9.80 -21.51 -7.57
CA THR A 75 -9.02 -22.62 -8.12
C THR A 75 -7.66 -22.10 -8.56
N SER A 76 -6.63 -22.37 -7.75
CA SER A 76 -5.24 -21.90 -7.92
C SER A 76 -4.45 -22.59 -9.04
N PHE A 77 -5.05 -22.91 -10.18
CA PHE A 77 -4.34 -23.66 -11.23
C PHE A 77 -3.46 -22.77 -12.12
N THR A 78 -3.67 -21.45 -12.13
CA THR A 78 -3.00 -20.53 -13.09
C THR A 78 -2.28 -19.34 -12.46
N LYS A 79 -2.31 -19.18 -11.13
CA LYS A 79 -1.59 -18.10 -10.43
C LYS A 79 -0.41 -18.65 -9.61
N PRO A 80 0.79 -18.04 -9.67
CA PRO A 80 1.89 -18.40 -8.79
C PRO A 80 1.49 -18.16 -7.33
N GLU A 81 1.89 -19.09 -6.46
CA GLU A 81 1.48 -19.26 -5.06
C GLU A 81 2.12 -18.23 -4.12
N ARG A 82 2.17 -16.96 -4.52
CA ARG A 82 2.68 -15.86 -3.70
C ARG A 82 1.72 -14.68 -3.78
N GLU A 83 0.76 -14.70 -2.85
CA GLU A 83 0.05 -13.58 -2.21
C GLU A 83 -1.36 -14.05 -1.85
N VAL A 84 -1.47 -14.60 -0.64
CA VAL A 84 -2.76 -14.89 0.00
C VAL A 84 -3.06 -13.72 0.93
N THR A 85 -3.41 -12.57 0.35
CA THR A 85 -4.03 -11.45 1.09
C THR A 85 -5.54 -11.72 1.13
N ARG A 86 -5.95 -12.58 2.05
CA ARG A 86 -7.23 -13.30 2.02
C ARG A 86 -8.49 -12.48 2.33
N ASN A 87 -8.41 -11.17 2.54
CA ASN A 87 -9.50 -10.44 3.21
C ASN A 87 -10.08 -9.20 2.50
N ILE A 88 -9.61 -8.77 1.31
CA ILE A 88 -10.06 -7.48 0.73
C ILE A 88 -10.99 -7.61 -0.51
N THR A 89 -11.16 -8.78 -1.14
CA THR A 89 -11.86 -8.86 -2.45
C THR A 89 -13.21 -9.59 -2.44
N ASP A 90 -13.91 -9.64 -1.31
CA ASP A 90 -15.23 -10.29 -1.25
C ASP A 90 -16.37 -9.43 -1.85
N THR A 91 -16.33 -8.11 -1.63
CA THR A 91 -17.34 -7.17 -2.16
C THR A 91 -17.22 -7.00 -3.68
N ALA A 92 -16.00 -6.85 -4.19
CA ALA A 92 -15.74 -6.74 -5.63
C ALA A 92 -16.13 -8.03 -6.39
N LEU A 93 -15.90 -9.21 -5.80
CA LEU A 93 -16.32 -10.48 -6.39
C LEU A 93 -17.84 -10.56 -6.53
N VAL A 94 -18.59 -10.20 -5.48
CA VAL A 94 -20.06 -10.21 -5.52
C VAL A 94 -20.61 -9.17 -6.50
N ALA A 95 -19.98 -7.98 -6.58
CA ALA A 95 -20.35 -6.95 -7.56
C ALA A 95 -20.18 -7.45 -9.01
N ASN A 96 -19.12 -8.19 -9.30
CA ASN A 96 -18.93 -8.79 -10.63
C ASN A 96 -20.00 -9.85 -10.94
N GLN A 97 -20.37 -10.70 -9.98
CA GLN A 97 -21.44 -11.68 -10.19
C GLN A 97 -22.81 -11.01 -10.35
N LEU A 98 -23.04 -9.88 -9.68
CA LEU A 98 -24.24 -9.08 -9.85
C LEU A 98 -24.38 -8.56 -11.29
N GLN A 99 -23.27 -8.18 -11.93
CA GLN A 99 -23.26 -7.74 -13.31
C GLN A 99 -23.54 -8.89 -14.28
N VAL A 100 -23.02 -10.10 -14.01
CA VAL A 100 -23.32 -11.30 -14.79
C VAL A 100 -24.82 -11.61 -14.75
N LEU A 101 -25.45 -11.53 -13.58
CA LEU A 101 -26.89 -11.71 -13.42
C LEU A 101 -27.74 -10.65 -14.13
N ARG A 102 -27.19 -9.43 -14.34
CA ARG A 102 -27.85 -8.33 -15.08
C ARG A 102 -27.59 -8.36 -16.59
N THR A 103 -26.85 -9.33 -17.09
CA THR A 103 -26.50 -9.39 -18.52
C THR A 103 -27.74 -9.66 -19.39
N ASP A 104 -27.88 -8.93 -20.50
CA ASP A 104 -29.01 -9.04 -21.42
C ASP A 104 -29.25 -10.46 -21.95
N GLN A 105 -28.20 -11.27 -22.08
CA GLN A 105 -28.32 -12.66 -22.53
C GLN A 105 -29.19 -13.50 -21.58
N MET A 106 -29.07 -13.29 -20.26
CA MET A 106 -29.89 -13.97 -19.27
C MET A 106 -31.37 -13.54 -19.43
N ALA A 107 -31.60 -12.23 -19.49
CA ALA A 107 -32.93 -11.66 -19.67
C ALA A 107 -33.61 -12.16 -20.95
N ARG A 108 -32.89 -12.18 -22.09
CA ARG A 108 -33.41 -12.67 -23.37
C ARG A 108 -33.75 -14.16 -23.35
N THR A 109 -32.95 -14.97 -22.67
CA THR A 109 -33.21 -16.42 -22.51
C THR A 109 -34.54 -16.64 -21.79
N ILE A 110 -34.76 -15.90 -20.71
CA ILE A 110 -35.98 -15.98 -19.88
C ILE A 110 -37.19 -15.41 -20.61
N ILE A 111 -37.05 -14.26 -21.28
CA ILE A 111 -38.11 -13.64 -22.09
C ILE A 111 -38.61 -14.62 -23.16
N LYS A 112 -37.70 -15.34 -23.81
CA LYS A 112 -38.01 -16.35 -24.82
C LYS A 112 -38.63 -17.61 -24.20
N GLU A 113 -38.09 -18.10 -23.08
CA GLU A 113 -38.56 -19.31 -22.40
C GLU A 113 -39.99 -19.15 -21.85
N PHE A 114 -40.29 -18.02 -21.21
CA PHE A 114 -41.62 -17.70 -20.66
C PHE A 114 -42.54 -16.96 -21.65
N LYS A 115 -42.11 -16.76 -22.91
CA LYS A 115 -42.86 -16.05 -23.96
C LYS A 115 -43.42 -14.70 -23.51
N LEU A 116 -42.60 -13.90 -22.83
CA LEU A 116 -43.04 -12.61 -22.26
C LEU A 116 -43.45 -11.59 -23.33
N GLU A 117 -43.05 -11.79 -24.59
CA GLU A 117 -43.44 -10.95 -25.73
C GLU A 117 -44.95 -11.04 -26.04
N ASP A 118 -45.60 -12.16 -25.71
CA ASP A 118 -47.02 -12.39 -25.94
C ASP A 118 -47.92 -11.76 -24.85
N SER A 119 -47.34 -11.53 -23.67
CA SER A 119 -48.07 -11.04 -22.50
C SER A 119 -48.43 -9.54 -22.59
N GLU A 120 -49.66 -9.18 -22.21
CA GLU A 120 -50.15 -7.80 -22.17
C GLU A 120 -49.40 -6.93 -21.14
N GLU A 121 -48.79 -7.58 -20.15
CA GLU A 121 -48.07 -6.93 -19.06
C GLU A 121 -46.71 -6.33 -19.49
N PHE A 122 -46.05 -6.97 -20.47
CA PHE A 122 -44.68 -6.67 -20.89
C PHE A 122 -44.60 -6.12 -22.31
N ASN A 123 -45.63 -6.30 -23.14
CA ASN A 123 -45.70 -5.76 -24.49
C ASN A 123 -46.41 -4.39 -24.51
N PRO A 124 -45.67 -3.26 -24.58
CA PRO A 124 -46.27 -1.93 -24.56
C PRO A 124 -47.14 -1.65 -25.79
N SER A 125 -46.95 -2.39 -26.89
CA SER A 125 -47.72 -2.23 -28.14
C SER A 125 -49.18 -2.65 -28.01
N LYS A 126 -49.56 -3.36 -26.93
CA LYS A 126 -50.95 -3.75 -26.63
C LYS A 126 -51.67 -2.77 -25.68
N ARG A 127 -50.96 -1.85 -24.99
CA ARG A 127 -51.58 -0.83 -24.10
C ARG A 127 -51.89 0.46 -24.88
N SER A 128 -52.96 0.44 -25.67
CA SER A 128 -53.33 1.52 -26.59
C SER A 128 -53.80 2.84 -25.94
N PHE A 129 -54.27 2.83 -24.69
CA PHE A 129 -55.05 3.97 -24.15
C PHE A 129 -54.22 5.16 -23.64
N ILE A 130 -52.94 4.95 -23.29
CA ILE A 130 -52.09 5.98 -22.66
C ILE A 130 -51.27 6.75 -23.70
N ASP A 131 -50.88 6.09 -24.80
CA ASP A 131 -50.14 6.73 -25.88
C ASP A 131 -51.03 7.68 -26.71
N ASP A 132 -52.32 7.36 -26.87
CA ASP A 132 -53.31 8.26 -27.51
C ASP A 132 -53.57 9.53 -26.68
N MET A 133 -53.63 9.42 -25.34
CA MET A 133 -53.76 10.60 -24.47
C MET A 133 -52.51 11.49 -24.47
N LYS A 134 -51.31 10.90 -24.55
CA LYS A 134 -50.05 11.67 -24.62
C LYS A 134 -49.85 12.34 -25.97
N ALA A 135 -50.33 11.71 -27.05
CA ALA A 135 -50.39 12.32 -28.38
C ALA A 135 -51.31 13.55 -28.40
N LEU A 136 -52.44 13.51 -27.67
CA LEU A 136 -53.37 14.63 -27.52
C LEU A 136 -52.78 15.80 -26.71
N ALA A 137 -51.82 15.53 -25.82
CA ALA A 137 -51.16 16.52 -24.95
C ALA A 137 -49.85 17.11 -25.54
N GLY A 138 -49.50 16.82 -26.80
CA GLY A 138 -48.36 17.42 -27.49
C GLY A 138 -46.97 17.00 -26.97
N LEU A 139 -46.89 16.01 -26.09
CA LEU A 139 -45.62 15.46 -25.58
C LEU A 139 -45.16 14.31 -26.48
N LYS A 140 -44.41 14.66 -27.53
CA LYS A 140 -43.85 13.68 -28.48
C LYS A 140 -42.70 12.91 -27.81
N SER A 141 -42.94 11.67 -27.36
CA SER A 141 -41.90 10.76 -26.89
C SER A 141 -41.11 10.19 -28.08
N LYS A 142 -39.79 10.23 -27.98
CA LYS A 142 -38.81 9.86 -29.03
C LYS A 142 -38.47 8.35 -28.99
N ASP A 143 -39.46 7.48 -28.74
CA ASP A 143 -39.24 6.04 -28.50
C ASP A 143 -39.73 5.11 -29.64
N SER A 144 -40.04 5.67 -30.81
CA SER A 144 -40.65 4.90 -31.91
C SER A 144 -39.70 4.01 -32.71
N LYS A 145 -38.40 3.95 -32.38
CA LYS A 145 -37.40 3.18 -33.15
C LYS A 145 -36.97 1.83 -32.54
N LEU A 146 -37.38 1.51 -31.30
CA LEU A 146 -36.99 0.25 -30.64
C LEU A 146 -37.81 -0.93 -31.17
N SER A 147 -37.15 -2.06 -31.42
CA SER A 147 -37.81 -3.33 -31.77
C SER A 147 -38.71 -3.80 -30.62
N THR A 148 -39.81 -4.51 -30.92
CA THR A 148 -40.73 -5.05 -29.91
C THR A 148 -40.00 -5.85 -28.83
N SER A 149 -38.99 -6.64 -29.22
CA SER A 149 -38.17 -7.43 -28.29
C SER A 149 -37.30 -6.56 -27.38
N GLU A 150 -36.81 -5.41 -27.87
CA GLU A 150 -36.02 -4.46 -27.07
C GLU A 150 -36.90 -3.70 -26.07
N LYS A 151 -38.13 -3.36 -26.46
CA LYS A 151 -39.12 -2.76 -25.55
C LYS A 151 -39.48 -3.73 -24.42
N VAL A 152 -39.70 -5.00 -24.73
CA VAL A 152 -39.96 -6.06 -23.73
C VAL A 152 -38.76 -6.23 -22.80
N LEU A 153 -37.55 -6.24 -23.33
CA LEU A 153 -36.31 -6.30 -22.53
C LEU A 153 -36.17 -5.12 -21.56
N GLN A 154 -36.49 -3.90 -22.00
CA GLN A 154 -36.45 -2.71 -21.15
C GLN A 154 -37.48 -2.80 -20.00
N VAL A 155 -38.70 -3.27 -20.29
CA VAL A 155 -39.73 -3.49 -19.25
C VAL A 155 -39.32 -4.59 -18.29
N PHE A 156 -38.74 -5.68 -18.78
CA PHE A 156 -38.21 -6.77 -17.98
C PHE A 156 -37.10 -6.29 -17.03
N ASN A 157 -36.09 -5.58 -17.55
CA ASN A 157 -34.98 -5.04 -16.74
C ASN A 157 -35.47 -4.02 -15.70
N ARG A 158 -36.52 -3.25 -15.98
CA ARG A 158 -37.13 -2.33 -15.00
C ARG A 158 -37.85 -3.06 -13.86
N ARG A 159 -38.36 -4.27 -14.12
CA ARG A 159 -39.09 -5.10 -13.13
C ARG A 159 -38.19 -6.08 -12.38
N LEU A 160 -36.98 -6.31 -12.88
CA LEU A 160 -35.95 -7.11 -12.25
C LEU A 160 -35.08 -6.23 -11.34
N ALA A 161 -35.06 -6.54 -10.05
CA ALA A 161 -34.17 -5.91 -9.09
C ALA A 161 -33.22 -6.96 -8.54
N ILE A 162 -31.92 -6.73 -8.71
CA ILE A 162 -30.88 -7.61 -8.18
C ILE A 162 -29.96 -6.75 -7.31
N TYR A 163 -29.76 -7.15 -6.06
CA TYR A 163 -28.93 -6.43 -5.11
C TYR A 163 -28.29 -7.37 -4.08
N GLN A 164 -27.18 -6.92 -3.52
CA GLN A 164 -26.50 -7.59 -2.41
C GLN A 164 -27.11 -7.14 -1.07
N GLN A 165 -27.22 -8.06 -0.11
CA GLN A 165 -27.71 -7.73 1.24
C GLN A 165 -26.57 -7.24 2.14
N GLY A 166 -26.37 -5.91 2.21
CA GLY A 166 -25.30 -5.31 3.01
C GLY A 166 -23.91 -5.70 2.48
N THR A 167 -23.02 -6.15 3.37
CA THR A 167 -21.70 -6.72 3.02
C THR A 167 -21.71 -8.24 2.88
N SER A 168 -22.88 -8.88 2.97
CA SER A 168 -23.01 -10.34 2.91
C SER A 168 -22.83 -10.86 1.48
N ARG A 169 -22.36 -12.11 1.31
CA ARG A 169 -22.25 -12.79 0.01
C ARG A 169 -23.60 -13.30 -0.54
N VAL A 170 -24.70 -12.77 -0.01
CA VAL A 170 -26.06 -13.14 -0.40
C VAL A 170 -26.57 -12.15 -1.43
N ILE A 171 -26.86 -12.66 -2.63
CA ILE A 171 -27.56 -11.93 -3.67
C ILE A 171 -29.05 -12.22 -3.54
N THR A 172 -29.84 -11.14 -3.46
CA THR A 172 -31.30 -11.21 -3.59
C THR A 172 -31.69 -10.82 -5.00
N ILE A 173 -32.36 -11.74 -5.69
CA ILE A 173 -32.96 -11.50 -7.00
C ILE A 173 -34.45 -11.34 -6.74
N SER A 174 -35.05 -10.22 -7.12
CA SER A 174 -36.49 -10.00 -7.01
C SER A 174 -37.08 -9.54 -8.34
N PHE A 175 -38.30 -10.01 -8.62
CA PHE A 175 -39.01 -9.67 -9.84
C PHE A 175 -40.45 -9.28 -9.51
N THR A 176 -40.94 -8.23 -10.18
CA THR A 176 -42.28 -7.71 -9.98
C THR A 176 -43.15 -7.94 -11.20
N SER A 177 -44.30 -8.59 -11.03
CA SER A 177 -45.29 -8.85 -12.07
C SER A 177 -46.72 -8.68 -11.56
N GLU A 178 -47.68 -8.45 -12.45
CA GLU A 178 -49.11 -8.49 -12.18
C GLU A 178 -49.59 -9.92 -11.84
N ASP A 179 -48.86 -10.95 -12.28
CA ASP A 179 -49.07 -12.36 -11.91
C ASP A 179 -48.04 -12.83 -10.87
N ALA A 180 -48.55 -13.24 -9.70
CA ALA A 180 -47.74 -13.70 -8.57
C ALA A 180 -47.02 -15.03 -8.87
N GLU A 181 -47.59 -15.92 -9.68
CA GLU A 181 -46.99 -17.20 -10.02
C GLU A 181 -45.86 -17.03 -11.06
N LEU A 182 -46.10 -16.18 -12.06
CA LEU A 182 -45.09 -15.80 -13.04
C LEU A 182 -43.88 -15.12 -12.38
N ALA A 183 -44.09 -14.24 -11.39
CA ALA A 183 -43.02 -13.62 -10.63
C ALA A 183 -42.12 -14.65 -9.92
N ALA A 184 -42.71 -15.65 -9.25
CA ALA A 184 -41.95 -16.68 -8.55
C ALA A 184 -41.17 -17.59 -9.52
N ARG A 185 -41.80 -18.01 -10.62
CA ARG A 185 -41.17 -18.87 -11.64
C ARG A 185 -39.97 -18.21 -12.31
N ILE A 186 -40.08 -16.93 -12.67
CA ILE A 186 -38.99 -16.19 -13.33
C ILE A 186 -37.76 -16.13 -12.42
N VAL A 187 -37.93 -15.78 -11.15
CA VAL A 187 -36.79 -15.62 -10.23
C VAL A 187 -36.12 -16.95 -9.92
N ASN A 188 -36.90 -18.02 -9.69
CA ASN A 188 -36.34 -19.37 -9.53
C ASN A 188 -35.56 -19.80 -10.78
N ARG A 189 -36.11 -19.53 -11.97
CA ARG A 189 -35.45 -19.88 -13.23
C ARG A 189 -34.16 -19.10 -13.47
N ILE A 190 -34.11 -17.80 -13.15
CA ILE A 190 -32.87 -17.01 -13.18
C ILE A 190 -31.79 -17.67 -12.33
N ALA A 191 -32.14 -18.10 -11.13
CA ALA A 191 -31.20 -18.71 -10.19
C ALA A 191 -30.65 -20.03 -10.72
N GLU A 192 -31.50 -20.90 -11.27
CA GLU A 192 -31.12 -22.17 -11.89
C GLU A 192 -30.20 -21.98 -13.11
N LEU A 193 -30.58 -21.09 -14.04
CA LEU A 193 -29.81 -20.81 -15.24
C LEU A 193 -28.42 -20.26 -14.91
N TYR A 194 -28.33 -19.41 -13.88
CA TYR A 194 -27.05 -18.90 -13.41
C TYR A 194 -26.17 -20.02 -12.86
N MET A 195 -26.72 -20.90 -12.01
CA MET A 195 -25.97 -22.05 -11.47
C MET A 195 -25.49 -22.99 -12.57
N GLN A 196 -26.35 -23.29 -13.55
CA GLN A 196 -25.99 -24.13 -14.69
C GLN A 196 -24.87 -23.50 -15.52
N GLY A 197 -24.99 -22.20 -15.83
CA GLY A 197 -23.96 -21.45 -16.57
C GLY A 197 -22.61 -21.42 -15.85
N GLN A 198 -22.61 -21.24 -14.52
CA GLN A 198 -21.40 -21.26 -13.70
C GLN A 198 -20.70 -22.63 -13.71
N SER A 199 -21.46 -23.73 -13.59
CA SER A 199 -20.89 -25.09 -13.64
C SER A 199 -20.30 -25.39 -15.02
N MET A 200 -20.97 -25.00 -16.11
CA MET A 200 -20.46 -25.14 -17.48
C MET A 200 -19.18 -24.32 -17.71
N ALA A 201 -19.18 -23.05 -17.31
CA ALA A 201 -17.99 -22.20 -17.43
C ALA A 201 -16.79 -22.76 -16.65
N LYS A 202 -17.05 -23.37 -15.48
CA LYS A 202 -16.00 -23.97 -14.65
C LYS A 202 -15.39 -25.22 -15.26
N THR A 203 -16.22 -26.12 -15.78
CA THR A 203 -15.76 -27.34 -16.45
C THR A 203 -15.00 -27.01 -17.72
N ASP A 204 -15.46 -26.02 -18.49
CA ASP A 204 -14.75 -25.55 -19.68
C ASP A 204 -13.38 -24.94 -19.34
N ASN A 205 -13.31 -24.05 -18.35
CA ASN A 205 -12.04 -23.50 -17.86
C ASN A 205 -11.07 -24.58 -17.37
N THR A 206 -11.57 -25.60 -16.66
CA THR A 206 -10.74 -26.71 -16.17
C THR A 206 -10.26 -27.58 -17.34
N ARG A 207 -11.10 -27.82 -18.35
CA ARG A 207 -10.73 -28.54 -19.58
C ARG A 207 -9.65 -27.80 -20.36
N GLN A 208 -9.80 -26.49 -20.56
CA GLN A 208 -8.81 -25.65 -21.23
C GLN A 208 -7.47 -25.64 -20.46
N ALA A 209 -7.51 -25.49 -19.13
CA ALA A 209 -6.32 -25.54 -18.29
C ALA A 209 -5.60 -26.89 -18.37
N SER A 210 -6.33 -28.01 -18.32
CA SER A 210 -5.76 -29.35 -18.49
C SER A 210 -5.12 -29.54 -19.87
N ALA A 211 -5.75 -29.03 -20.94
CA ALA A 211 -5.20 -29.08 -22.29
C ALA A 211 -3.90 -28.27 -22.42
N TRP A 212 -3.87 -27.06 -21.84
CA TRP A 212 -2.67 -26.23 -21.78
C TRP A 212 -1.55 -26.91 -20.98
N LEU A 213 -1.85 -27.43 -19.78
CA LEU A 213 -0.89 -28.16 -18.94
C LEU A 213 -0.29 -29.37 -19.69
N LYS A 214 -1.12 -30.14 -20.40
CA LYS A 214 -0.67 -31.28 -21.21
C LYS A 214 0.35 -30.86 -22.27
N SER A 215 0.09 -29.77 -23.00
CA SER A 215 1.03 -29.24 -24.00
C SER A 215 2.35 -28.76 -23.37
N GLN A 216 2.28 -28.10 -22.21
CA GLN A 216 3.48 -27.68 -21.48
C GLN A 216 4.29 -28.86 -20.95
N ILE A 217 3.64 -29.92 -20.47
CA ILE A 217 4.29 -31.15 -20.01
C ILE A 217 5.10 -31.80 -21.14
N GLU A 218 4.56 -31.90 -22.35
CA GLU A 218 5.32 -32.46 -23.49
C GLU A 218 6.54 -31.59 -23.85
N THR A 219 6.39 -30.27 -23.81
CA THR A 219 7.51 -29.33 -24.03
C THR A 219 8.58 -29.48 -22.94
N LEU A 220 8.17 -29.60 -21.68
CA LEU A 220 9.06 -29.78 -20.54
C LEU A 220 9.77 -31.13 -20.56
N ARG A 221 9.10 -32.22 -20.96
CA ARG A 221 9.75 -33.52 -21.17
C ARG A 221 10.90 -33.41 -22.16
N GLY A 222 10.68 -32.75 -23.30
CA GLY A 222 11.73 -32.48 -24.29
C GLY A 222 12.90 -31.66 -23.72
N LYS A 223 12.60 -30.62 -22.91
CA LYS A 223 13.62 -29.81 -22.24
C LYS A 223 14.43 -30.61 -21.22
N VAL A 224 13.77 -31.44 -20.39
CA VAL A 224 14.42 -32.30 -19.40
C VAL A 224 15.40 -33.23 -20.11
N LEU A 225 14.94 -33.96 -21.14
CA LEU A 225 15.79 -34.86 -21.93
C LEU A 225 17.02 -34.13 -22.51
N LYS A 226 16.82 -32.94 -23.08
CA LYS A 226 17.93 -32.14 -23.61
C LYS A 226 18.90 -31.70 -22.51
N SER A 227 18.39 -31.20 -21.39
CA SER A 227 19.23 -30.73 -20.28
C SER A 227 20.00 -31.85 -19.59
N GLU A 228 19.38 -33.04 -19.41
CA GLU A 228 20.06 -34.21 -18.87
C GLU A 228 21.11 -34.76 -19.85
N ALA A 229 20.81 -34.79 -21.15
CA ALA A 229 21.78 -35.17 -22.18
C ALA A 229 23.00 -34.25 -22.18
N SER A 230 22.81 -32.92 -22.10
CA SER A 230 23.91 -31.96 -21.99
C SER A 230 24.77 -32.18 -20.76
N VAL A 231 24.17 -32.55 -19.61
CA VAL A 231 24.91 -32.87 -18.38
C VAL A 231 25.81 -34.09 -18.60
N GLU A 232 25.28 -35.16 -19.20
CA GLU A 232 26.07 -36.38 -19.44
C GLU A 232 27.15 -36.17 -20.52
N GLU A 233 26.84 -35.46 -21.60
CA GLU A 233 27.82 -35.11 -22.64
C GLU A 233 28.96 -34.26 -22.06
N TYR A 234 28.63 -33.24 -21.25
CA TYR A 234 29.64 -32.39 -20.62
C TYR A 234 30.51 -33.17 -19.63
N ARG A 235 29.92 -34.10 -18.86
CA ARG A 235 30.68 -35.02 -17.98
C ARG A 235 31.62 -35.91 -18.77
N ALA A 236 31.16 -36.49 -19.88
CA ALA A 236 31.95 -37.37 -20.72
C ALA A 236 33.12 -36.63 -21.37
N LEU A 237 32.89 -35.42 -21.91
CA LEU A 237 33.91 -34.59 -22.55
C LEU A 237 35.03 -34.16 -21.59
N HIS A 238 34.68 -33.84 -20.34
CA HIS A 238 35.63 -33.33 -19.35
C HIS A 238 36.17 -34.40 -18.39
N GLY A 239 35.79 -35.68 -18.59
CA GLY A 239 36.24 -36.80 -17.75
C GLY A 239 35.84 -36.65 -16.27
N LEU A 240 34.74 -35.95 -15.98
CA LEU A 240 34.27 -35.64 -14.63
C LEU A 240 33.51 -36.83 -14.02
N VAL A 241 34.20 -37.96 -13.90
CA VAL A 241 33.65 -39.19 -13.33
C VAL A 241 33.37 -38.98 -11.84
N LYS A 242 32.11 -39.17 -11.42
CA LYS A 242 31.72 -39.10 -10.02
C LYS A 242 32.37 -40.26 -9.25
N GLY A 243 33.15 -39.92 -8.22
CA GLY A 243 33.53 -40.84 -7.15
C GLY A 243 32.43 -40.89 -6.07
N GLN A 244 32.82 -40.87 -4.79
CA GLN A 244 31.88 -40.67 -3.69
C GLN A 244 31.05 -39.37 -3.87
N PRO A 245 29.87 -39.26 -3.23
CA PRO A 245 29.04 -38.06 -3.32
C PRO A 245 29.87 -36.81 -3.02
N ASN A 246 29.87 -35.85 -3.95
CA ASN A 246 30.55 -34.55 -3.87
C ASN A 246 32.09 -34.53 -3.88
N VAL A 247 32.79 -35.63 -4.17
CA VAL A 247 34.26 -35.64 -4.24
C VAL A 247 34.73 -36.19 -5.59
N THR A 248 35.61 -35.45 -6.27
CA THR A 248 36.23 -35.90 -7.53
C THR A 248 37.40 -36.83 -7.23
N VAL A 249 37.64 -37.83 -8.10
CA VAL A 249 38.77 -38.77 -7.94
C VAL A 249 40.11 -38.02 -7.85
N ASP A 250 40.29 -36.96 -8.64
CA ASP A 250 41.50 -36.14 -8.61
C ASP A 250 41.71 -35.41 -7.28
N SER A 251 40.63 -34.91 -6.65
CA SER A 251 40.71 -34.27 -5.33
C SER A 251 41.08 -35.25 -4.22
N GLN A 252 40.62 -36.50 -4.33
CA GLN A 252 41.00 -37.57 -3.40
C GLN A 252 42.48 -37.95 -3.56
N GLN A 253 42.97 -38.09 -4.79
CA GLN A 253 44.39 -38.32 -5.08
C GLN A 253 45.28 -37.16 -4.59
N LEU A 254 44.82 -35.90 -4.71
CA LEU A 254 45.57 -34.73 -4.24
C LEU A 254 45.77 -34.75 -2.72
N SER A 255 44.75 -35.16 -1.97
CA SER A 255 44.84 -35.33 -0.52
C SER A 255 45.84 -36.42 -0.13
N GLU A 256 45.81 -37.57 -0.82
CA GLU A 256 46.76 -38.67 -0.57
C GLU A 256 48.20 -38.27 -0.87
N ILE A 257 48.46 -37.61 -2.01
CA ILE A 257 49.81 -37.10 -2.33
C ILE A 257 50.26 -36.05 -1.31
N ASN A 258 49.37 -35.18 -0.83
CA ASN A 258 49.71 -34.22 0.20
C ASN A 258 50.14 -34.92 1.51
N SER A 259 49.41 -35.96 1.92
CA SER A 259 49.77 -36.79 3.07
C SER A 259 51.14 -37.46 2.89
N GLN A 260 51.42 -38.00 1.71
CA GLN A 260 52.73 -38.60 1.39
C GLN A 260 53.85 -37.56 1.36
N LEU A 261 53.59 -36.35 0.85
CA LEU A 261 54.55 -35.25 0.81
C LEU A 261 54.91 -34.77 2.22
N VAL A 262 53.91 -34.61 3.10
CA VAL A 262 54.14 -34.25 4.51
C VAL A 262 55.00 -35.31 5.20
N ARG A 263 54.68 -36.60 5.00
CA ARG A 263 55.49 -37.72 5.51
C ARG A 263 56.93 -37.70 4.98
N ALA A 264 57.13 -37.48 3.68
CA ALA A 264 58.46 -37.40 3.08
C ALA A 264 59.27 -36.19 3.58
N ARG A 265 58.63 -35.04 3.76
CA ARG A 265 59.25 -33.81 4.30
C ARG A 265 59.66 -33.98 5.76
N ALA A 266 58.84 -34.67 6.56
CA ALA A 266 59.18 -35.03 7.92
C ALA A 266 60.41 -35.95 7.96
N ALA A 267 60.42 -37.03 7.16
CA ALA A 267 61.54 -37.96 7.07
C ALA A 267 62.86 -37.27 6.66
N ARG A 268 62.82 -36.40 5.65
CA ARG A 268 63.99 -35.60 5.26
C ARG A 268 64.47 -34.70 6.41
N SER A 269 63.54 -33.99 7.06
CA SER A 269 63.87 -33.05 8.14
C SER A 269 64.52 -33.76 9.32
N GLU A 270 64.03 -34.96 9.66
CA GLU A 270 64.58 -35.82 10.71
C GLU A 270 66.03 -36.22 10.41
N VAL A 271 66.30 -36.82 9.26
CA VAL A 271 67.66 -37.26 8.86
C VAL A 271 68.61 -36.05 8.75
N GLN A 272 68.15 -34.94 8.18
CA GLN A 272 68.94 -33.72 8.06
C GLN A 272 69.24 -33.07 9.42
N ALA A 273 68.33 -33.15 10.39
CA ALA A 273 68.56 -32.67 11.75
C ALA A 273 69.62 -33.52 12.47
N ARG A 274 69.54 -34.86 12.34
CA ARG A 274 70.54 -35.80 12.87
C ARG A 274 71.93 -35.54 12.28
N ALA A 275 72.05 -35.44 10.96
CA ALA A 275 73.32 -35.12 10.29
C ALA A 275 73.92 -33.78 10.79
N ARG A 276 73.10 -32.72 10.89
CA ARG A 276 73.51 -31.40 11.40
C ARG A 276 73.91 -31.43 12.88
N LEU A 277 73.24 -32.22 13.70
CA LEU A 277 73.57 -32.37 15.12
C LEU A 277 74.95 -33.01 15.28
N ILE A 278 75.20 -34.14 14.61
CA ILE A 278 76.48 -34.85 14.67
C ILE A 278 77.60 -34.00 14.08
N ARG A 279 77.35 -33.29 12.98
CA ARG A 279 78.33 -32.36 12.37
C ARG A 279 78.74 -31.23 13.32
N ARG A 280 77.80 -30.65 14.06
CA ARG A 280 78.09 -29.63 15.08
C ARG A 280 78.88 -30.19 16.26
N MET A 281 78.63 -31.44 16.66
CA MET A 281 79.37 -32.12 17.72
C MET A 281 80.81 -32.46 17.30
N LEU A 282 81.04 -32.81 16.03
CA LEU A 282 82.37 -33.03 15.45
C LEU A 282 83.24 -31.77 15.49
N SER A 283 82.64 -30.58 15.40
CA SER A 283 83.36 -29.30 15.45
C SER A 283 83.78 -28.87 16.87
N ARG A 284 83.33 -29.58 17.92
CA ARG A 284 83.71 -29.31 19.32
C ARG A 284 84.63 -30.43 19.83
N GLU A 285 85.83 -30.09 20.30
CA GLU A 285 86.71 -31.06 20.97
C GLU A 285 85.97 -31.71 22.16
N GLY A 286 85.88 -33.04 22.16
CA GLY A 286 85.19 -33.83 23.19
C GLY A 286 83.68 -34.06 22.99
N GLY A 287 83.05 -33.45 21.97
CA GLY A 287 81.59 -33.48 21.76
C GLY A 287 81.01 -34.76 21.14
N VAL A 288 81.86 -35.65 20.60
CA VAL A 288 81.45 -36.88 19.87
C VAL A 288 80.73 -37.91 20.76
N SER A 289 80.75 -37.70 22.09
CA SER A 289 80.24 -38.66 23.08
C SER A 289 78.73 -38.69 23.28
N ALA A 290 77.97 -37.75 22.71
CA ALA A 290 76.55 -37.56 23.03
C ALA A 290 75.56 -37.91 21.89
N ALA A 291 76.02 -38.26 20.70
CA ALA A 291 75.13 -38.57 19.57
C ALA A 291 74.64 -40.03 19.60
N SER A 292 73.32 -40.24 19.67
CA SER A 292 72.70 -41.57 19.71
C SER A 292 73.08 -42.48 18.54
N ASP A 293 73.19 -41.93 17.33
CA ASP A 293 73.51 -42.73 16.13
C ASP A 293 74.98 -43.18 16.09
N VAL A 294 75.87 -42.38 16.68
CA VAL A 294 77.29 -42.72 16.87
C VAL A 294 77.45 -43.80 17.94
N LEU A 295 76.64 -43.74 19.00
CA LEU A 295 76.60 -44.75 20.07
C LEU A 295 76.02 -46.10 19.61
N ARG A 296 75.21 -46.12 18.54
CA ARG A 296 74.64 -47.35 17.95
C ARG A 296 75.61 -48.07 17.03
N SER A 297 76.73 -47.46 16.61
CA SER A 297 77.72 -48.11 15.76
C SER A 297 78.58 -49.10 16.56
N PRO A 298 78.56 -50.41 16.23
CA PRO A 298 79.36 -51.43 16.96
C PRO A 298 80.86 -51.17 16.88
N LEU A 299 81.34 -50.57 15.79
CA LEU A 299 82.75 -50.21 15.63
C LEU A 299 83.16 -49.08 16.57
N ILE A 300 82.32 -48.04 16.71
CA ILE A 300 82.56 -46.95 17.64
C ILE A 300 82.55 -47.47 19.09
N GLN A 301 81.64 -48.38 19.43
CA GLN A 301 81.61 -49.02 20.76
C GLN A 301 82.94 -49.75 21.05
N ARG A 302 83.43 -50.58 20.11
CA ARG A 302 84.72 -51.27 20.25
C ARG A 302 85.91 -50.32 20.35
N LEU A 303 85.95 -49.27 19.52
CA LEU A 303 87.01 -48.24 19.57
C LEU A 303 86.99 -47.50 20.90
N ARG A 304 85.81 -47.23 21.47
CA ARG A 304 85.66 -46.61 22.79
C ARG A 304 86.12 -47.50 23.91
N GLU A 305 85.76 -48.77 23.89
CA GLU A 305 86.28 -49.73 24.87
C GLU A 305 87.82 -49.78 24.83
N GLN A 306 88.41 -49.76 23.63
CA GLN A 306 89.87 -49.65 23.46
C GLN A 306 90.41 -48.32 24.02
N GLN A 307 89.76 -47.18 23.75
CA GLN A 307 90.14 -45.87 24.32
C GLN A 307 90.09 -45.86 25.84
N VAL A 308 89.04 -46.43 26.46
CA VAL A 308 88.90 -46.50 27.91
C VAL A 308 90.00 -47.40 28.50
N ARG A 309 90.26 -48.56 27.89
CA ARG A 309 91.38 -49.44 28.28
C ARG A 309 92.72 -48.70 28.22
N GLN A 310 92.97 -47.96 27.15
CA GLN A 310 94.21 -47.19 26.95
C GLN A 310 94.34 -46.04 27.96
N ARG A 311 93.27 -45.28 28.20
CA ARG A 311 93.25 -44.20 29.20
C ARG A 311 93.49 -44.72 30.61
N ARG A 312 92.95 -45.89 30.95
CA ARG A 312 93.21 -46.55 32.24
C ARG A 312 94.70 -46.87 32.39
N GLN A 313 95.34 -47.42 31.36
CA GLN A 313 96.78 -47.71 31.38
C GLN A 313 97.64 -46.45 31.50
N ILE A 314 97.27 -45.36 30.79
CA ILE A 314 97.94 -44.07 30.90
C ILE A 314 97.81 -43.52 32.33
N ALA A 315 96.62 -43.58 32.93
CA ALA A 315 96.40 -43.12 34.29
C ALA A 315 97.21 -43.94 35.31
N GLU A 316 97.22 -45.26 35.18
CA GLU A 316 97.99 -46.18 36.02
C GLU A 316 99.50 -45.91 35.95
N LEU A 317 100.04 -45.72 34.74
CA LEU A 317 101.47 -45.45 34.54
C LEU A 317 101.87 -43.99 34.82
N SER A 318 100.93 -43.05 34.77
CA SER A 318 101.20 -41.63 35.08
C SER A 318 101.54 -41.38 36.55
N ALA A 319 101.20 -42.32 37.44
CA ALA A 319 101.57 -42.27 38.86
C ALA A 319 103.07 -42.52 39.08
N THR A 320 103.75 -43.18 38.14
CA THR A 320 105.15 -43.63 38.28
C THR A 320 106.08 -43.10 37.18
N LEU A 321 105.55 -42.79 35.99
CA LEU A 321 106.33 -42.33 34.84
C LEU A 321 106.03 -40.87 34.50
N LEU A 322 107.09 -40.09 34.26
CA LEU A 322 106.97 -38.73 33.74
C LEU A 322 106.40 -38.73 32.31
N PRO A 323 105.69 -37.65 31.88
CA PRO A 323 105.08 -37.55 30.55
C PRO A 323 106.05 -37.76 29.37
N GLY A 324 107.35 -37.48 29.56
CA GLY A 324 108.38 -37.64 28.55
C GLY A 324 108.92 -39.07 28.35
N HIS A 325 108.54 -40.03 29.21
CA HIS A 325 109.03 -41.41 29.13
C HIS A 325 108.59 -42.10 27.82
N PRO A 326 109.46 -42.87 27.13
CA PRO A 326 109.13 -43.49 25.84
C PRO A 326 107.81 -44.29 25.84
N ARG A 327 107.53 -45.00 26.94
CA ARG A 327 106.28 -45.76 27.11
C ARG A 327 105.04 -44.86 27.18
N MET A 328 105.13 -43.70 27.84
CA MET A 328 104.01 -42.74 27.91
C MET A 328 103.76 -42.08 26.56
N GLN A 329 104.83 -41.77 25.81
CA GLN A 329 104.71 -41.25 24.44
C GLN A 329 104.03 -42.25 23.51
N GLN A 330 104.39 -43.54 23.60
CA GLN A 330 103.75 -44.62 22.85
C GLN A 330 102.24 -44.70 23.17
N LEU A 331 101.85 -44.79 24.44
CA LEU A 331 100.44 -44.90 24.83
C LEU A 331 99.62 -43.66 24.42
N ASN A 332 100.22 -42.46 24.50
CA ASN A 332 99.60 -41.22 24.02
C ASN A 332 99.50 -41.17 22.49
N ALA A 333 100.47 -41.74 21.75
CA ALA A 333 100.39 -41.88 20.30
C ALA A 333 99.27 -42.86 19.90
N ASP A 334 99.13 -43.99 20.60
CA ASP A 334 98.05 -44.96 20.39
C ASP A 334 96.67 -44.35 20.70
N LEU A 335 96.54 -43.58 21.79
CA LEU A 335 95.31 -42.86 22.11
C LEU A 335 94.95 -41.82 21.03
N ARG A 336 95.93 -41.08 20.50
CA ARG A 336 95.73 -40.16 19.37
C ARG A 336 95.31 -40.89 18.09
N ASN A 337 95.88 -42.07 17.83
CA ASN A 337 95.47 -42.90 16.69
C ASN A 337 94.03 -43.40 16.84
N LEU A 338 93.64 -43.88 18.04
CA LEU A 338 92.25 -44.27 18.34
C LEU A 338 91.28 -43.09 18.17
N ASN A 339 91.64 -41.88 18.63
CA ASN A 339 90.82 -40.68 18.41
C ASN A 339 90.62 -40.38 16.92
N ARG A 340 91.69 -40.44 16.11
CA ARG A 340 91.60 -40.23 14.66
C ARG A 340 90.70 -41.28 13.98
N GLN A 341 90.74 -42.53 14.44
CA GLN A 341 89.88 -43.61 13.92
C GLN A 341 88.41 -43.36 14.26
N VAL A 342 88.11 -42.94 15.50
CA VAL A 342 86.75 -42.54 15.92
C VAL A 342 86.23 -41.38 15.09
N ASP A 343 87.05 -40.35 14.86
CA ASP A 343 86.66 -39.20 14.03
C ASP A 343 86.45 -39.57 12.56
N ALA A 344 87.31 -40.43 12.02
CA ALA A 344 87.19 -40.93 10.65
C ALA A 344 85.89 -41.74 10.48
N GLU A 345 85.55 -42.59 11.43
CA GLU A 345 84.33 -43.39 11.40
C GLU A 345 83.08 -42.51 11.61
N THR A 346 83.15 -41.54 12.51
CA THR A 346 82.07 -40.56 12.71
C THR A 346 81.81 -39.74 11.44
N ARG A 347 82.86 -39.33 10.71
CA ARG A 347 82.72 -38.67 9.40
C ARG A 347 82.04 -39.55 8.35
N LYS A 348 82.29 -40.87 8.34
CA LYS A 348 81.58 -41.80 7.45
C LYS A 348 80.09 -41.90 7.80
N ILE A 349 79.76 -41.96 9.09
CA ILE A 349 78.37 -41.97 9.57
C ILE A 349 77.64 -40.69 9.11
N VAL A 350 78.24 -39.51 9.30
CA VAL A 350 77.67 -38.24 8.82
C VAL A 350 77.48 -38.25 7.32
N LYS A 351 78.48 -38.72 6.54
CA LYS A 351 78.35 -38.84 5.08
C LYS A 351 77.23 -39.79 4.65
N GLY A 352 77.00 -40.88 5.41
CA GLY A 352 75.87 -41.78 5.22
C GLY A 352 74.53 -41.08 5.43
N LEU A 353 74.37 -40.36 6.55
CA LEU A 353 73.17 -39.58 6.84
C LEU A 353 72.94 -38.43 5.84
N GLU A 354 74.01 -37.80 5.35
CA GLU A 354 73.92 -36.79 4.28
C GLU A 354 73.44 -37.40 2.96
N ASN A 355 73.87 -38.61 2.62
CA ASN A 355 73.37 -39.34 1.44
C ASN A 355 71.90 -39.74 1.61
N GLU A 356 71.50 -40.23 2.78
CA GLU A 356 70.11 -40.56 3.10
C GLU A 356 69.20 -39.32 3.06
N ALA A 357 69.70 -38.17 3.56
CA ALA A 357 69.00 -36.90 3.45
C ALA A 357 68.82 -36.45 1.98
N ARG A 358 69.81 -36.70 1.10
CA ARG A 358 69.68 -36.44 -0.35
C ARG A 358 68.63 -37.34 -1.00
N VAL A 359 68.60 -38.63 -0.67
CA VAL A 359 67.58 -39.57 -1.18
C VAL A 359 66.19 -39.13 -0.74
N SER A 360 66.03 -38.76 0.52
CA SER A 360 64.76 -38.25 1.06
C SER A 360 64.33 -36.94 0.40
N ALA A 361 65.29 -36.04 0.11
CA ALA A 361 65.04 -34.80 -0.62
C ALA A 361 64.62 -35.04 -2.08
N ALA A 362 65.20 -36.03 -2.76
CA ALA A 362 64.79 -36.40 -4.11
C ALA A 362 63.33 -36.89 -4.14
N ARG A 363 62.94 -37.73 -3.16
CA ARG A 363 61.55 -38.21 -3.01
C ARG A 363 60.57 -37.08 -2.69
N GLU A 364 60.93 -36.16 -1.81
CA GLU A 364 60.13 -34.96 -1.54
C GLU A 364 59.95 -34.10 -2.81
N ALA A 365 61.02 -33.89 -3.58
CA ALA A 365 60.97 -33.10 -4.81
C ALA A 365 60.09 -33.76 -5.89
N GLU A 366 60.11 -35.09 -6.00
CA GLU A 366 59.22 -35.85 -6.87
C GLU A 366 57.76 -35.71 -6.45
N LEU A 367 57.44 -35.97 -5.18
CA LEU A 367 56.09 -35.80 -4.64
C LEU A 367 55.59 -34.37 -4.77
N SER A 368 56.45 -33.37 -4.59
CA SER A 368 56.12 -31.96 -4.78
C SER A 368 55.79 -31.64 -6.24
N ARG A 369 56.53 -32.20 -7.21
CA ARG A 369 56.22 -32.05 -8.64
C ARG A 369 54.89 -32.71 -8.99
N ASN A 370 54.66 -33.93 -8.52
CA ASN A 370 53.40 -34.64 -8.73
C ASN A 370 52.22 -33.89 -8.11
N PHE A 371 52.38 -33.37 -6.89
CA PHE A 371 51.41 -32.52 -6.23
C PHE A 371 51.08 -31.27 -7.05
N LYS A 372 52.10 -30.53 -7.51
CA LYS A 372 51.88 -29.32 -8.34
C LYS A 372 51.20 -29.62 -9.67
N ASN A 373 51.57 -30.73 -10.32
CA ASN A 373 50.94 -31.15 -11.57
C ASN A 373 49.47 -31.55 -11.35
N LEU A 374 49.19 -32.30 -10.29
CA LEU A 374 47.83 -32.68 -9.94
C LEU A 374 46.99 -31.47 -9.48
N GLN A 375 47.57 -30.55 -8.71
CA GLN A 375 46.93 -29.29 -8.31
C GLN A 375 46.50 -28.48 -9.53
N LYS A 376 47.35 -28.39 -10.56
CA LYS A 376 46.98 -27.73 -11.84
C LYS A 376 45.82 -28.45 -12.54
N LYS A 377 45.85 -29.78 -12.62
CA LYS A 377 44.74 -30.58 -13.19
C LYS A 377 43.43 -30.36 -12.42
N VAL A 378 43.47 -30.41 -11.09
CA VAL A 378 42.31 -30.15 -10.22
C VAL A 378 41.79 -28.73 -10.40
N ALA A 379 42.65 -27.72 -10.57
CA ALA A 379 42.21 -26.35 -10.81
C ALA A 379 41.43 -26.21 -12.13
N VAL A 380 41.88 -26.86 -13.20
CA VAL A 380 41.18 -26.90 -14.49
C VAL A 380 39.85 -27.66 -14.36
N ASN A 381 39.86 -28.85 -13.76
CA ASN A 381 38.67 -29.67 -13.57
C ASN A 381 37.66 -29.03 -12.59
N SER A 382 38.12 -28.22 -11.63
CA SER A 382 37.26 -27.44 -10.74
C SER A 382 36.45 -26.40 -11.51
N LYS A 383 37.06 -25.70 -12.48
CA LYS A 383 36.34 -24.77 -13.36
C LYS A 383 35.28 -25.50 -14.16
N ALA A 384 35.62 -26.64 -14.77
CA ALA A 384 34.66 -27.47 -15.48
C ALA A 384 33.53 -27.98 -14.55
N GLY A 385 33.84 -28.31 -13.30
CA GLY A 385 32.87 -28.72 -12.28
C GLY A 385 31.91 -27.62 -11.83
N VAL A 386 32.27 -26.33 -11.96
CA VAL A 386 31.32 -25.22 -11.71
C VAL A 386 30.25 -25.18 -12.81
N GLU A 387 30.67 -25.30 -14.06
CA GLU A 387 29.78 -25.31 -15.22
C GLU A 387 28.89 -26.56 -15.26
N LEU A 388 29.46 -27.73 -14.96
CA LEU A 388 28.68 -28.95 -14.75
C LEU A 388 27.60 -28.76 -13.68
N ARG A 389 27.93 -28.16 -12.53
CA ARG A 389 26.93 -27.89 -11.47
C ARG A 389 25.86 -26.90 -11.92
N ALA A 390 26.16 -25.98 -12.84
CA ALA A 390 25.15 -25.11 -13.43
C ALA A 390 24.18 -25.90 -14.31
N LEU A 391 24.70 -26.75 -15.20
CA LEU A 391 23.90 -27.65 -16.03
C LEU A 391 23.07 -28.63 -15.19
N GLU A 392 23.63 -29.19 -14.12
CA GLU A 392 22.91 -30.07 -13.18
C GLU A 392 21.77 -29.32 -12.46
N ARG A 393 21.98 -28.06 -12.06
CA ARG A 393 20.92 -27.24 -11.46
C ARG A 393 19.81 -26.95 -12.48
N GLU A 394 20.16 -26.68 -13.73
CA GLU A 394 19.18 -26.46 -14.80
C GLU A 394 18.35 -27.71 -15.09
N ALA A 395 19.01 -28.87 -15.25
CA ALA A 395 18.33 -30.15 -15.45
C ALA A 395 17.41 -30.48 -14.27
N LYS A 396 17.90 -30.28 -13.03
CA LYS A 396 17.09 -30.45 -11.83
C LYS A 396 15.89 -29.50 -11.80
N ALA A 397 16.08 -28.22 -12.11
CA ALA A 397 14.98 -27.25 -12.12
C ALA A 397 13.90 -27.62 -13.15
N ASN A 398 14.31 -28.06 -14.35
CA ASN A 398 13.37 -28.52 -15.39
C ASN A 398 12.60 -29.77 -14.94
N ARG A 399 13.28 -30.71 -14.26
CA ARG A 399 12.66 -31.92 -13.72
C ARG A 399 11.67 -31.61 -12.60
N ASP A 400 12.07 -30.78 -11.64
CA ASP A 400 11.22 -30.38 -10.52
C ASP A 400 9.99 -29.61 -11.04
N LEU A 401 10.15 -28.78 -12.09
CA LEU A 401 9.04 -28.09 -12.76
C LEU A 401 8.10 -29.06 -13.49
N LEU A 402 8.65 -30.05 -14.21
CA LEU A 402 7.85 -31.09 -14.87
C LEU A 402 7.03 -31.89 -13.85
N GLU A 403 7.63 -32.28 -12.72
CA GLU A 403 6.94 -33.01 -11.65
C GLU A 403 5.79 -32.19 -11.05
N SER A 404 6.02 -30.90 -10.79
CA SER A 404 4.99 -29.95 -10.37
C SER A 404 3.83 -29.87 -11.37
N PHE A 405 4.13 -29.80 -12.67
CA PHE A 405 3.11 -29.70 -13.71
C PHE A 405 2.33 -31.01 -13.88
N LEU A 406 3.00 -32.15 -13.78
CA LEU A 406 2.37 -33.47 -13.78
C LEU A 406 1.38 -33.61 -12.62
N LYS A 407 1.77 -33.18 -11.42
CA LYS A 407 0.89 -33.17 -10.24
C LYS A 407 -0.34 -32.28 -10.46
N LYS A 408 -0.14 -31.04 -10.93
CA LYS A 408 -1.25 -30.12 -11.26
C LYS A 408 -2.17 -30.68 -12.35
N TYR A 409 -1.62 -31.35 -13.35
CA TYR A 409 -2.39 -31.99 -14.41
C TYR A 409 -3.22 -33.16 -13.88
N GLN A 410 -2.67 -34.00 -12.99
CA GLN A 410 -3.42 -35.08 -12.34
C GLN A 410 -4.57 -34.52 -11.50
N GLU A 411 -4.32 -33.47 -10.72
CA GLU A 411 -5.36 -32.79 -9.93
C GLU A 411 -6.47 -32.19 -10.81
N ALA A 412 -6.11 -31.53 -11.91
CA ALA A 412 -7.06 -30.97 -12.86
C ALA A 412 -7.86 -32.05 -13.62
N SER A 413 -7.21 -33.16 -13.97
CA SER A 413 -7.84 -34.29 -14.67
C SER A 413 -8.83 -35.04 -13.76
N ALA A 414 -8.46 -35.31 -12.51
CA ALA A 414 -9.35 -35.94 -11.52
C ALA A 414 -10.62 -35.11 -11.29
N ARG A 415 -10.51 -33.77 -11.35
CA ARG A 415 -11.64 -32.84 -11.23
C ARG A 415 -12.54 -32.77 -12.46
N ASN A 416 -12.06 -33.18 -13.63
CA ASN A 416 -12.86 -33.24 -14.87
C ASN A 416 -13.66 -34.55 -14.97
N GLU A 417 -13.13 -35.65 -14.44
CA GLU A 417 -13.77 -36.97 -14.49
C GLU A 417 -14.99 -37.05 -13.54
N VAL A 418 -14.89 -36.39 -12.38
CA VAL A 418 -16.04 -36.17 -11.50
C VAL A 418 -16.92 -35.06 -12.09
N SER A 419 -17.86 -35.45 -12.96
CA SER A 419 -18.79 -34.56 -13.71
C SER A 419 -19.77 -33.73 -12.84
N SER A 420 -19.50 -33.56 -11.55
CA SER A 420 -20.36 -32.88 -10.58
C SER A 420 -19.59 -31.81 -9.81
N GLN A 421 -18.93 -30.88 -10.52
CA GLN A 421 -18.48 -29.66 -9.85
C GLN A 421 -19.71 -28.79 -9.55
N PRO A 422 -20.08 -28.60 -8.26
CA PRO A 422 -21.19 -27.74 -7.92
C PRO A 422 -20.86 -26.32 -8.38
N ALA A 423 -21.88 -25.57 -8.79
CA ALA A 423 -21.74 -24.14 -9.03
C ALA A 423 -21.18 -23.45 -7.78
N ASN A 424 -20.40 -22.39 -7.95
CA ASN A 424 -19.92 -21.53 -6.86
C ASN A 424 -21.06 -20.66 -6.26
N ALA A 425 -22.29 -21.16 -6.33
CA ALA A 425 -23.46 -20.52 -5.80
C ALA A 425 -24.46 -21.58 -5.35
N ARG A 426 -25.13 -21.31 -4.22
CA ARG A 426 -26.17 -22.17 -3.67
C ARG A 426 -27.41 -21.35 -3.35
N ILE A 427 -28.58 -21.87 -3.69
CA ILE A 427 -29.84 -21.24 -3.32
C ILE A 427 -30.08 -21.45 -1.82
N ILE A 428 -30.26 -20.34 -1.09
CA ILE A 428 -30.60 -20.32 0.34
C ILE A 428 -32.11 -20.49 0.49
N SER A 429 -32.88 -19.73 -0.29
CA SER A 429 -34.33 -19.76 -0.28
C SER A 429 -34.90 -19.59 -1.70
N ASN A 430 -35.84 -20.46 -2.05
CA ASN A 430 -36.57 -20.39 -3.32
C ASN A 430 -37.65 -19.31 -3.24
N ALA A 431 -37.98 -18.71 -4.39
CA ALA A 431 -39.09 -17.77 -4.48
C ALA A 431 -40.42 -18.48 -4.26
N THR A 432 -41.19 -17.95 -3.31
CA THR A 432 -42.59 -18.33 -3.07
C THR A 432 -43.52 -17.34 -3.77
N VAL A 433 -44.74 -17.79 -4.05
CA VAL A 433 -45.81 -16.95 -4.62
C VAL A 433 -46.28 -15.97 -3.55
N SER A 434 -46.17 -14.67 -3.81
CA SER A 434 -46.56 -13.63 -2.84
C SER A 434 -48.09 -13.54 -2.75
N ALA A 435 -48.65 -13.77 -1.55
CA ALA A 435 -50.09 -13.63 -1.31
C ALA A 435 -50.54 -12.16 -1.14
N ILE A 436 -49.60 -11.23 -0.91
CA ILE A 436 -49.88 -9.82 -0.66
C ILE A 436 -49.31 -8.98 -1.82
N PRO A 437 -50.08 -8.01 -2.36
CA PRO A 437 -49.58 -7.11 -3.39
C PRO A 437 -48.54 -6.14 -2.82
N SER A 438 -47.40 -5.99 -3.51
CA SER A 438 -46.31 -5.10 -3.13
C SER A 438 -46.56 -3.63 -3.51
N TYR A 439 -47.41 -3.40 -4.52
CA TYR A 439 -47.85 -2.08 -4.95
C TYR A 439 -49.32 -2.10 -5.39
N PRO A 440 -50.13 -1.06 -5.10
CA PRO A 440 -49.83 0.13 -4.29
C PRO A 440 -49.93 -0.12 -2.78
N LYS A 441 -49.12 0.58 -1.96
CA LYS A 441 -49.20 0.52 -0.49
C LYS A 441 -50.42 1.29 0.01
N LYS A 442 -51.59 0.64 -0.07
CA LYS A 442 -52.92 1.25 0.18
C LYS A 442 -52.98 2.02 1.50
N THR A 443 -52.39 1.48 2.57
CA THR A 443 -52.40 2.12 3.90
C THR A 443 -51.55 3.40 3.96
N GLN A 444 -50.34 3.39 3.39
CA GLN A 444 -49.43 4.53 3.42
C GLN A 444 -49.93 5.69 2.54
N ILE A 445 -50.43 5.36 1.34
CA ILE A 445 -50.97 6.37 0.41
C ILE A 445 -52.24 7.00 0.98
N MET A 446 -53.12 6.21 1.61
CA MET A 446 -54.31 6.73 2.28
C MET A 446 -53.94 7.66 3.44
N LEU A 447 -52.96 7.30 4.26
CA LEU A 447 -52.50 8.14 5.36
C LEU A 447 -51.95 9.48 4.87
N LEU A 448 -51.14 9.47 3.81
CA LEU A 448 -50.63 10.70 3.19
C LEU A 448 -51.77 11.56 2.60
N ALA A 449 -52.77 10.94 1.97
CA ALA A 449 -53.93 11.64 1.44
C ALA A 449 -54.78 12.30 2.54
N VAL A 450 -54.94 11.62 3.68
CA VAL A 450 -55.61 12.18 4.86
C VAL A 450 -54.86 13.39 5.40
N PHE A 451 -53.54 13.29 5.60
CA PHE A 451 -52.74 14.41 6.11
C PHE A 451 -52.70 15.59 5.12
N GLY A 452 -52.48 15.32 3.84
CA GLY A 452 -52.45 16.35 2.80
C GLY A 452 -53.79 17.07 2.65
N SER A 453 -54.90 16.33 2.71
CA SER A 453 -56.24 16.92 2.62
C SER A 453 -56.64 17.70 3.87
N PHE A 454 -56.16 17.31 5.06
CA PHE A 454 -56.33 18.06 6.29
C PHE A 454 -55.61 19.43 6.23
N ILE A 455 -54.34 19.45 5.83
CA ILE A 455 -53.56 20.69 5.68
C ILE A 455 -54.23 21.60 4.66
N LEU A 456 -54.59 21.06 3.48
CA LEU A 456 -55.25 21.83 2.44
C LEU A 456 -56.61 22.38 2.90
N GLY A 457 -57.38 21.59 3.64
CA GLY A 457 -58.65 22.02 4.23
C GLY A 457 -58.50 23.17 5.22
N VAL A 458 -57.49 23.12 6.09
CA VAL A 458 -57.17 24.19 7.04
C VAL A 458 -56.73 25.46 6.29
N SER A 459 -55.88 25.34 5.28
CA SER A 459 -55.45 26.47 4.45
C SER A 459 -56.62 27.15 3.73
N ILE A 460 -57.55 26.38 3.17
CA ILE A 460 -58.76 26.91 2.53
C ILE A 460 -59.67 27.60 3.58
N ALA A 461 -59.84 27.01 4.76
CA ALA A 461 -60.64 27.59 5.83
C ALA A 461 -60.05 28.92 6.34
N ALA A 462 -58.73 28.99 6.53
CA ALA A 462 -58.00 30.18 6.96
C ALA A 462 -58.07 31.31 5.91
N PHE A 463 -57.83 30.99 4.64
CA PHE A 463 -57.94 31.95 3.54
C PHE A 463 -59.35 32.57 3.45
N ARG A 464 -60.38 31.73 3.61
CA ARG A 464 -61.77 32.19 3.61
C ARG A 464 -62.11 33.00 4.86
N ALA A 465 -61.52 32.70 6.02
CA ALA A 465 -61.72 33.45 7.27
C ALA A 465 -61.12 34.86 7.17
N MET A 466 -59.93 34.98 6.57
CA MET A 466 -59.27 36.25 6.32
C MET A 466 -60.08 37.14 5.36
N SER A 467 -60.70 36.55 4.33
CA SER A 467 -61.55 37.29 3.38
C SER A 467 -62.88 37.83 3.97
N SER A 468 -63.38 37.26 5.08
CA SER A 468 -64.62 37.72 5.73
C SER A 468 -64.42 38.89 6.70
N LEU A 469 -63.18 39.18 7.12
CA LEU A 469 -62.87 40.28 8.02
C LEU A 469 -62.81 41.66 7.32
N GLY A 470 -62.81 41.72 5.99
CA GLY A 470 -62.67 42.96 5.22
C GLY A 470 -63.96 43.75 4.91
N ARG A 471 -65.06 43.56 5.66
CA ARG A 471 -66.39 44.05 5.22
C ARG A 471 -67.16 44.98 6.18
N HIS A 472 -66.55 45.53 7.23
CA HIS A 472 -67.19 46.57 8.07
C HIS A 472 -66.23 47.75 8.30
N GLY A 473 -66.56 48.92 7.72
CA GLY A 473 -65.85 50.18 7.95
C GLY A 473 -65.96 51.21 6.81
N SER A 474 -67.17 51.63 6.45
CA SER A 474 -67.42 52.86 5.65
C SER A 474 -68.56 53.62 6.34
N MET A 475 -68.51 54.91 6.66
CA MET A 475 -68.65 56.02 5.71
C MET A 475 -68.59 57.35 6.49
N GLY A 476 -68.13 58.43 5.83
CA GLY A 476 -68.35 59.81 6.27
C GLY A 476 -67.53 60.79 5.43
N ALA A 477 -68.12 61.32 4.35
CA ALA A 477 -67.49 62.12 3.31
C ALA A 477 -67.89 63.60 3.40
N GLU A 478 -67.02 64.52 2.94
CA GLU A 478 -67.28 65.67 2.02
C GLU A 478 -66.00 66.53 1.89
N ARG A 479 -65.36 66.61 0.70
CA ARG A 479 -65.39 67.67 -0.36
C ARG A 479 -65.04 69.09 0.15
N ARG A 480 -64.17 69.92 -0.46
CA ARG A 480 -63.42 69.96 -1.74
C ARG A 480 -62.39 71.12 -1.76
N GLU A 481 -61.26 70.91 -2.46
CA GLU A 481 -60.43 71.84 -3.29
C GLU A 481 -59.66 73.07 -2.70
N PRO A 482 -58.63 73.62 -3.40
CA PRO A 482 -57.52 73.03 -4.19
C PRO A 482 -56.10 73.66 -3.89
N TYR A 483 -55.05 73.09 -4.51
CA TYR A 483 -53.58 73.43 -4.55
C TYR A 483 -53.19 74.95 -4.51
N PRO A 484 -51.92 75.39 -4.22
CA PRO A 484 -50.64 74.69 -4.50
C PRO A 484 -49.42 74.93 -3.55
N ALA A 485 -48.31 74.24 -3.90
CA ALA A 485 -46.89 74.64 -3.82
C ALA A 485 -45.96 73.93 -2.81
N GLU A 486 -44.94 73.26 -3.36
CA GLU A 486 -43.60 72.97 -2.79
C GLU A 486 -42.84 74.28 -2.43
N PRO A 487 -41.63 74.30 -1.79
CA PRO A 487 -40.64 73.22 -1.59
C PRO A 487 -39.90 73.19 -0.22
N ALA A 488 -38.90 72.29 -0.12
CA ALA A 488 -37.69 72.36 0.74
C ALA A 488 -37.91 72.14 2.27
N SER A 489 -37.01 71.60 3.08
CA SER A 489 -35.64 71.08 3.00
C SER A 489 -35.31 70.42 4.36
N ALA A 490 -34.36 69.47 4.35
CA ALA A 490 -33.28 69.23 5.33
C ALA A 490 -33.49 69.29 6.86
N ASP A 491 -32.53 68.65 7.53
CA ASP A 491 -32.19 68.67 8.97
C ASP A 491 -32.91 67.61 9.82
N ALA A 492 -32.31 66.47 10.16
CA ALA A 492 -31.03 66.18 10.84
C ALA A 492 -31.02 66.55 12.34
N PHE A 493 -30.74 65.51 13.14
CA PHE A 493 -30.24 65.46 14.53
C PHE A 493 -31.18 65.73 15.71
N GLY A 494 -31.02 64.85 16.71
CA GLY A 494 -31.62 64.94 18.06
C GLY A 494 -31.92 63.53 18.61
N GLN A 495 -30.94 62.64 18.76
CA GLN A 495 -30.13 62.50 19.99
C GLN A 495 -30.97 62.54 21.29
N LEU A 496 -31.16 61.36 21.90
CA LEU A 496 -30.66 60.95 23.23
C LEU A 496 -31.64 60.00 23.95
N ALA A 497 -31.16 58.78 24.20
CA ALA A 497 -31.64 57.87 25.22
C ALA A 497 -31.39 58.46 26.63
N PRO A 498 -31.98 57.96 27.74
CA PRO A 498 -31.46 56.71 28.31
C PRO A 498 -32.44 55.85 29.17
N ALA A 499 -31.97 54.63 29.48
CA ALA A 499 -32.13 53.88 30.74
C ALA A 499 -33.53 53.29 31.08
N LEU A 500 -33.72 52.07 31.61
CA LEU A 500 -32.81 51.06 32.20
C LEU A 500 -33.63 49.78 32.57
N HIS A 501 -32.91 48.65 32.73
CA HIS A 501 -33.21 47.41 33.49
C HIS A 501 -33.89 46.20 32.83
N GLY A 502 -33.20 45.03 32.90
CA GLY A 502 -33.84 43.72 32.64
C GLY A 502 -33.05 42.38 32.62
N MET A 503 -31.77 42.27 33.01
CA MET A 503 -31.01 41.01 33.30
C MET A 503 -30.80 39.97 32.14
N PRO A 504 -29.99 38.89 32.31
CA PRO A 504 -28.57 38.84 31.95
C PRO A 504 -28.27 37.85 30.80
N HIS A 505 -27.51 38.31 29.80
CA HIS A 505 -26.87 37.43 28.80
C HIS A 505 -25.38 37.25 29.12
N MET A 506 -24.95 36.00 29.27
CA MET A 506 -23.54 35.61 29.23
C MET A 506 -22.97 35.90 27.84
N GLN A 507 -22.01 36.81 27.77
CA GLN A 507 -21.21 37.09 26.58
C GLN A 507 -20.16 35.99 26.36
N PRO A 508 -19.98 35.49 25.13
CA PRO A 508 -18.68 35.01 24.71
C PRO A 508 -17.78 36.23 24.44
N ARG A 509 -16.62 36.25 25.10
CA ARG A 509 -15.58 37.28 24.94
C ARG A 509 -15.15 37.35 23.47
N SER A 510 -15.36 38.51 22.88
CA SER A 510 -14.64 39.00 21.70
C SER A 510 -13.17 39.24 22.06
N GLY A 511 -12.27 38.49 21.41
CA GLY A 511 -10.87 38.87 21.18
C GLY A 511 -10.64 38.75 19.68
N GLY A 512 -10.31 39.87 19.02
CA GLY A 512 -10.39 40.01 17.58
C GLY A 512 -9.35 39.23 16.78
N ALA A 513 -9.68 38.94 15.52
CA ALA A 513 -9.00 39.54 14.37
C ALA A 513 -9.54 38.89 13.08
N SER A 514 -10.40 39.61 12.38
CA SER A 514 -10.49 39.50 10.92
C SER A 514 -9.23 40.17 10.37
N GLY A 515 -8.17 39.39 10.21
CA GLY A 515 -6.90 39.74 9.57
C GLY A 515 -6.42 38.54 8.74
N PRO A 516 -5.46 38.71 7.81
CA PRO A 516 -4.92 37.58 7.05
C PRO A 516 -4.40 36.56 8.06
N ALA A 517 -4.59 35.26 7.81
CA ALA A 517 -4.05 34.20 8.65
C ALA A 517 -2.54 34.41 8.81
N THR A 518 -2.12 35.04 9.91
CA THR A 518 -0.72 35.18 10.27
C THR A 518 -0.23 33.77 10.51
N LEU A 519 0.56 33.25 9.56
CA LEU A 519 1.31 32.01 9.73
C LEU A 519 2.05 32.10 11.06
N GLU A 520 1.72 31.22 12.01
CA GLU A 520 2.53 31.04 13.22
C GLU A 520 3.94 30.72 12.72
N HIS A 521 4.88 31.62 12.98
CA HIS A 521 6.29 31.34 12.80
C HIS A 521 6.72 30.62 14.07
N ASP A 522 7.19 29.38 13.94
CA ASP A 522 8.03 28.77 14.97
C ASP A 522 9.29 29.64 15.15
N ASP A 523 10.00 29.53 16.28
CA ASP A 523 11.21 30.29 16.62
C ASP A 523 12.35 30.14 15.58
N SER A 524 12.13 29.30 14.55
CA SER A 524 12.97 29.02 13.39
C SER A 524 12.68 29.87 12.14
N GLY A 525 11.60 30.66 12.11
CA GLY A 525 11.25 31.51 10.96
C GLY A 525 10.60 30.78 9.78
N LEU A 526 10.18 29.53 9.96
CA LEU A 526 9.49 28.72 8.94
C LEU A 526 7.96 28.85 9.09
N PRO A 527 7.19 28.99 7.99
CA PRO A 527 5.74 29.06 8.07
C PRO A 527 5.16 27.67 8.37
N VAL A 528 4.58 27.49 9.56
CA VAL A 528 3.81 26.28 9.90
C VAL A 528 2.38 26.46 9.39
N TRP A 529 1.94 25.55 8.52
CA TRP A 529 0.62 25.63 7.87
C TRP A 529 -0.47 24.89 8.64
N ALA A 530 -0.11 23.79 9.30
CA ALA A 530 -1.05 23.02 10.11
C ALA A 530 -0.33 22.17 11.15
N ARG A 531 -0.99 21.98 12.30
CA ARG A 531 -0.69 20.95 13.30
C ARG A 531 -1.84 19.94 13.28
N LEU A 532 -1.55 18.71 12.88
CA LEU A 532 -2.54 17.66 12.67
C LEU A 532 -2.50 16.66 13.83
N THR A 533 -3.63 16.55 14.53
CA THR A 533 -3.79 15.59 15.62
C THR A 533 -3.82 14.17 15.10
N GLU A 534 -3.26 13.22 15.85
CA GLU A 534 -3.34 11.80 15.49
C GLU A 534 -4.80 11.32 15.60
N PRO A 535 -5.36 10.67 14.56
CA PRO A 535 -6.73 10.18 14.62
C PRO A 535 -6.82 9.00 15.57
N SER A 536 -7.32 9.24 16.78
CA SER A 536 -7.62 8.20 17.76
C SER A 536 -8.96 7.51 17.46
N GLU A 537 -9.31 6.46 18.23
CA GLU A 537 -10.61 5.80 18.12
C GLU A 537 -11.78 6.71 18.56
N THR A 538 -11.51 7.86 19.19
CA THR A 538 -12.57 8.76 19.68
C THR A 538 -13.22 9.53 18.52
N GLN A 539 -14.54 9.70 18.60
CA GLN A 539 -15.30 10.48 17.63
C GLN A 539 -14.89 11.96 17.61
N LEU A 540 -14.37 12.47 18.73
CA LEU A 540 -13.91 13.85 18.89
C LEU A 540 -12.58 14.11 18.17
N ALA A 541 -11.58 13.22 18.29
CA ALA A 541 -10.33 13.35 17.55
C ALA A 541 -10.54 13.32 16.05
N ARG A 542 -11.45 12.45 15.57
CA ARG A 542 -11.78 12.35 14.14
C ARG A 542 -12.42 13.64 13.60
N SER A 543 -13.34 14.25 14.35
CA SER A 543 -13.96 15.51 13.91
C SER A 543 -12.98 16.67 13.96
N MET A 544 -12.10 16.73 14.97
CA MET A 544 -11.02 17.74 15.07
C MET A 544 -10.02 17.61 13.91
N TYR A 545 -9.53 16.40 13.64
CA TYR A 545 -8.63 16.14 12.53
C TYR A 545 -9.24 16.57 11.18
N MET A 546 -10.50 16.22 10.94
CA MET A 546 -11.17 16.60 9.70
C MET A 546 -11.35 18.13 9.56
N GLN A 547 -11.62 18.84 10.66
CA GLN A 547 -11.64 20.30 10.67
C GLN A 547 -10.25 20.90 10.37
N GLN A 548 -9.17 20.28 10.85
CA GLN A 548 -7.80 20.72 10.54
C GLN A 548 -7.45 20.51 9.06
N ILE A 549 -7.85 19.40 8.45
CA ILE A 549 -7.69 19.18 7.00
C ILE A 549 -8.52 20.19 6.20
N LEU A 550 -9.73 20.53 6.64
CA LEU A 550 -10.54 21.56 6.00
C LEU A 550 -9.87 22.95 6.06
N ASN A 551 -9.27 23.31 7.19
CA ASN A 551 -8.52 24.56 7.33
C ASN A 551 -7.26 24.57 6.46
N LEU A 552 -6.57 23.43 6.35
CA LEU A 552 -5.43 23.27 5.44
C LEU A 552 -5.87 23.47 3.99
N PHE A 553 -6.99 22.88 3.58
CA PHE A 553 -7.58 23.08 2.26
C PHE A 553 -7.89 24.56 1.97
N GLN A 554 -8.51 25.28 2.92
CA GLN A 554 -8.78 26.71 2.78
C GLN A 554 -7.49 27.54 2.65
N SER A 555 -6.45 27.17 3.40
CA SER A 555 -5.13 27.82 3.33
C SER A 555 -4.45 27.59 1.98
N VAL A 556 -4.56 26.38 1.44
CA VAL A 556 -4.08 26.04 0.08
C VAL A 556 -4.81 26.86 -0.97
N GLN A 557 -6.14 26.98 -0.88
CA GLN A 557 -6.93 27.81 -1.80
C GLN A 557 -6.55 29.30 -1.71
N HIS A 558 -6.39 29.83 -0.49
CA HIS A 558 -6.05 31.24 -0.29
C HIS A 558 -4.66 31.59 -0.83
N ASN A 559 -3.68 30.70 -0.64
CA ASN A 559 -2.29 30.90 -1.08
C ASN A 559 -2.05 30.49 -2.53
N SER A 560 -3.02 29.85 -3.20
CA SER A 560 -2.93 29.55 -4.62
C SER A 560 -2.92 30.86 -5.42
N ARG A 561 -1.81 31.14 -6.12
CA ARG A 561 -1.58 32.43 -6.80
C ARG A 561 -2.43 32.58 -8.07
N THR A 562 -3.75 32.68 -8.00
CA THR A 562 -4.68 32.87 -9.15
C THR A 562 -4.55 31.88 -10.33
N ARG A 563 -3.61 30.93 -10.28
CA ARG A 563 -3.32 29.93 -11.30
C ARG A 563 -4.16 28.72 -10.97
N ARG A 564 -5.13 28.43 -11.84
CA ARG A 564 -5.82 27.15 -11.85
C ARG A 564 -5.25 26.29 -12.99
N PRO A 565 -4.99 25.01 -12.74
CA PRO A 565 -5.15 24.31 -11.46
C PRO A 565 -3.97 24.45 -10.51
N THR A 566 -4.24 24.29 -9.21
CA THR A 566 -3.23 24.39 -8.14
C THR A 566 -2.41 23.10 -8.06
N ARG A 567 -1.09 23.19 -8.18
CA ARG A 567 -0.17 22.08 -8.00
C ARG A 567 0.39 22.08 -6.58
N LEU A 568 -0.03 21.12 -5.78
CA LEU A 568 0.41 20.95 -4.40
C LEU A 568 1.38 19.78 -4.30
N LEU A 569 2.60 20.03 -3.86
CA LEU A 569 3.58 19.00 -3.51
C LEU A 569 3.50 18.68 -2.01
N LEU A 570 3.36 17.40 -1.68
CA LEU A 570 3.48 16.86 -0.33
C LEU A 570 4.68 15.90 -0.29
N ALA A 571 5.65 16.19 0.57
CA ALA A 571 6.79 15.31 0.82
C ALA A 571 7.03 15.17 2.32
N ALA A 572 7.56 14.04 2.76
CA ALA A 572 8.03 13.86 4.12
C ALA A 572 9.50 14.29 4.26
N VAL A 573 9.91 14.64 5.48
CA VAL A 573 11.31 14.89 5.84
C VAL A 573 12.12 13.59 5.84
N GLN A 574 11.56 12.49 6.36
CA GLN A 574 12.23 11.18 6.41
C GLN A 574 11.48 10.02 5.72
N GLY A 575 10.16 10.17 5.50
CA GLY A 575 9.29 9.15 4.89
C GLY A 575 8.40 8.47 5.93
N GLY A 576 7.12 8.27 5.59
CA GLY A 576 6.16 7.65 6.52
C GLY A 576 5.73 8.56 7.66
N GLU A 577 5.79 9.87 7.47
CA GLU A 577 5.43 10.91 8.46
C GLU A 577 3.95 11.34 8.30
N GLY A 578 3.12 10.50 7.68
CA GLY A 578 1.68 10.72 7.48
C GLY A 578 1.32 11.57 6.27
N GLU A 579 2.29 11.90 5.41
CA GLU A 579 2.12 12.67 4.17
C GLU A 579 1.08 12.05 3.22
N MET A 580 1.08 10.71 3.12
CA MET A 580 0.15 9.97 2.27
C MET A 580 -1.29 10.14 2.77
N ARG A 581 -1.51 9.99 4.09
CA ARG A 581 -2.82 10.18 4.71
C ARG A 581 -3.33 11.61 4.53
N VAL A 582 -2.44 12.60 4.75
CA VAL A 582 -2.78 14.01 4.50
C VAL A 582 -3.15 14.26 3.04
N ALA A 583 -2.43 13.66 2.08
CA ALA A 583 -2.76 13.77 0.65
C ALA A 583 -4.15 13.19 0.34
N ALA A 584 -4.45 11.99 0.84
CA ALA A 584 -5.74 11.32 0.63
C ALA A 584 -6.91 12.10 1.25
N ASP A 585 -6.78 12.51 2.52
CA ASP A 585 -7.85 13.23 3.21
C ASP A 585 -8.06 14.64 2.64
N LEU A 586 -6.98 15.30 2.19
CA LEU A 586 -7.10 16.56 1.47
C LEU A 586 -7.83 16.37 0.13
N ALA A 587 -7.53 15.31 -0.63
CA ALA A 587 -8.23 15.00 -1.87
C ALA A 587 -9.73 14.73 -1.65
N ARG A 588 -10.09 14.06 -0.56
CA ARG A 588 -11.50 13.87 -0.14
C ARG A 588 -12.19 15.19 0.11
N VAL A 589 -11.58 16.09 0.89
CA VAL A 589 -12.15 17.43 1.13
C VAL A 589 -12.30 18.21 -0.18
N VAL A 590 -11.35 18.10 -1.11
CA VAL A 590 -11.46 18.75 -2.44
C VAL A 590 -12.65 18.18 -3.23
N ALA A 591 -12.81 16.86 -3.28
CA ALA A 591 -13.91 16.20 -3.98
C ALA A 591 -15.29 16.50 -3.35
N GLU A 592 -15.38 16.54 -2.02
CA GLU A 592 -16.59 16.94 -1.28
C GLU A 592 -17.04 18.37 -1.62
N ASN A 593 -16.08 19.26 -1.91
CA ASN A 593 -16.34 20.62 -2.38
C ASN A 593 -16.63 20.71 -3.90
N ARG A 594 -16.91 19.57 -4.56
CA ARG A 594 -17.23 19.44 -5.99
C ARG A 594 -16.14 19.93 -6.95
N MET A 595 -14.88 19.90 -6.53
CA MET A 595 -13.75 20.12 -7.43
C MET A 595 -13.13 18.79 -7.82
N ARG A 596 -12.50 18.76 -9.00
CA ARG A 596 -11.83 17.55 -9.49
C ARG A 596 -10.41 17.50 -8.93
N ALA A 597 -10.14 16.49 -8.10
CA ALA A 597 -8.81 16.22 -7.56
C ALA A 597 -8.17 15.03 -8.28
N VAL A 598 -6.86 15.15 -8.56
CA VAL A 598 -6.03 14.00 -8.93
C VAL A 598 -4.89 13.84 -7.93
N LEU A 599 -4.76 12.62 -7.42
CA LEU A 599 -3.63 12.18 -6.62
C LEU A 599 -2.54 11.65 -7.57
N ILE A 600 -1.29 12.06 -7.37
CA ILE A 600 -0.15 11.63 -8.18
C ILE A 600 0.91 11.02 -7.27
N ASP A 601 1.17 9.72 -7.45
CA ASP A 601 2.20 8.99 -6.72
C ASP A 601 3.55 9.15 -7.44
N ALA A 602 4.31 10.18 -7.04
CA ALA A 602 5.63 10.46 -7.59
C ALA A 602 6.77 9.82 -6.79
N ASP A 603 6.46 9.00 -5.78
CA ASP A 603 7.43 8.18 -5.07
C ASP A 603 7.55 6.80 -5.73
N MET A 604 8.35 6.73 -6.79
CA MET A 604 8.59 5.48 -7.53
C MET A 604 9.41 4.45 -6.73
N ALA A 605 10.12 4.90 -5.69
CA ALA A 605 10.94 4.02 -4.87
C ALA A 605 10.10 3.29 -3.81
N ASN A 606 9.15 4.01 -3.22
CA ASN A 606 8.18 3.46 -2.27
C ASN A 606 6.76 3.95 -2.61
N PRO A 607 6.09 3.30 -3.59
CA PRO A 607 4.79 3.72 -4.11
C PRO A 607 3.63 3.32 -3.17
N GLU A 608 3.64 3.89 -1.96
CA GLU A 608 2.65 3.61 -0.90
C GLU A 608 1.23 3.92 -1.34
N MET A 609 1.03 5.00 -2.10
CA MET A 609 -0.29 5.39 -2.58
C MET A 609 -0.80 4.42 -3.64
N SER A 610 0.07 4.01 -4.58
CA SER A 610 -0.26 2.96 -5.55
C SER A 610 -0.56 1.63 -4.88
N THR A 611 0.06 1.35 -3.74
CA THR A 611 -0.17 0.13 -2.94
C THR A 611 -1.52 0.18 -2.21
N GLU A 612 -1.84 1.31 -1.57
CA GLU A 612 -3.09 1.47 -0.80
C GLU A 612 -4.34 1.36 -1.67
N TYR A 613 -4.29 1.89 -2.89
CA TYR A 613 -5.42 1.87 -3.83
C TYR A 613 -5.38 0.70 -4.84
N ASP A 614 -4.56 -0.35 -4.60
CA ASP A 614 -4.41 -1.53 -5.48
C ASP A 614 -4.08 -1.17 -6.96
N ALA A 615 -3.35 -0.07 -7.13
CA ALA A 615 -2.98 0.49 -8.43
C ALA A 615 -1.53 0.13 -8.85
N LEU A 616 -0.83 -0.69 -8.07
CA LEU A 616 0.53 -1.17 -8.37
C LEU A 616 0.66 -1.94 -9.68
N SER A 617 -0.43 -2.46 -10.26
CA SER A 617 -0.43 -3.19 -11.55
C SER A 617 -0.91 -2.32 -12.73
N HIS A 618 -1.27 -1.06 -12.49
CA HIS A 618 -1.71 -0.11 -13.52
C HIS A 618 -0.54 0.71 -14.05
N ALA A 619 -0.56 1.00 -15.35
CA ALA A 619 0.39 1.95 -15.93
C ALA A 619 0.26 3.30 -15.21
N GLY A 620 1.37 3.97 -14.97
CA GLY A 620 1.41 5.15 -14.12
C GLY A 620 2.31 6.26 -14.62
N LEU A 621 2.73 7.13 -13.70
CA LEU A 621 3.57 8.29 -13.96
C LEU A 621 4.86 7.89 -14.68
N ALA A 622 5.52 6.83 -14.25
CA ALA A 622 6.78 6.37 -14.85
C ALA A 622 6.59 5.92 -16.31
N ASP A 623 5.52 5.19 -16.62
CA ASP A 623 5.22 4.70 -17.98
C ASP A 623 4.81 5.85 -18.91
N CYS A 624 4.09 6.86 -18.37
CA CYS A 624 3.74 8.08 -19.09
C CYS A 624 4.98 8.94 -19.39
N LEU A 625 5.89 9.09 -18.42
CA LEU A 625 7.14 9.84 -18.58
C LEU A 625 8.10 9.14 -19.54
N GLU A 626 8.08 7.80 -19.61
CA GLU A 626 8.85 7.04 -20.59
C GLU A 626 8.29 7.20 -22.01
N GLY A 627 6.98 7.45 -22.13
CA GLY A 627 6.26 7.56 -23.41
C GLY A 627 5.75 6.21 -23.93
N GLN A 628 5.66 5.18 -23.08
CA GLN A 628 5.15 3.86 -23.46
C GLN A 628 3.62 3.79 -23.50
N GLN A 629 2.95 4.65 -22.73
CA GLN A 629 1.49 4.69 -22.58
C GLN A 629 0.98 6.12 -22.71
N VAL A 630 -0.27 6.28 -23.17
CA VAL A 630 -0.93 7.59 -23.25
C VAL A 630 -1.41 7.99 -21.86
N LEU A 631 -1.34 9.28 -21.52
CA LEU A 631 -1.71 9.80 -20.19
C LEU A 631 -3.09 9.31 -19.70
N SER A 632 -4.10 9.23 -20.57
CA SER A 632 -5.44 8.74 -20.22
C SER A 632 -5.48 7.28 -19.77
N GLN A 633 -4.48 6.47 -20.15
CA GLN A 633 -4.33 5.07 -19.73
C GLN A 633 -3.50 4.95 -18.44
N CYS A 634 -2.79 6.02 -18.06
CA CYS A 634 -2.01 6.12 -16.84
C CYS A 634 -2.81 6.71 -15.65
N VAL A 635 -4.09 7.04 -15.86
CA VAL A 635 -4.99 7.56 -14.83
C VAL A 635 -5.99 6.48 -14.46
N VAL A 636 -6.03 6.11 -13.18
CA VAL A 636 -7.05 5.26 -12.58
C VAL A 636 -8.17 6.15 -12.06
N SER A 637 -9.32 6.12 -12.73
CA SER A 637 -10.45 6.99 -12.39
C SER A 637 -11.27 6.47 -11.22
N ASN A 638 -11.81 7.40 -10.42
CA ASN A 638 -12.77 7.16 -9.36
C ASN A 638 -12.31 6.11 -8.33
N ILE A 639 -11.08 6.26 -7.84
CA ILE A 639 -10.54 5.43 -6.73
C ILE A 639 -11.38 5.60 -5.46
N GLU A 640 -11.88 6.81 -5.25
CA GLU A 640 -12.93 7.16 -4.30
C GLU A 640 -13.79 8.26 -4.95
N SER A 641 -15.05 8.41 -4.52
CA SER A 641 -16.04 9.28 -5.17
C SER A 641 -15.49 10.67 -5.54
N GLY A 642 -15.17 10.89 -6.83
CA GLY A 642 -14.67 12.16 -7.34
C GLY A 642 -13.16 12.41 -7.26
N ILE A 643 -12.35 11.38 -6.95
CA ILE A 643 -10.89 11.42 -6.91
C ILE A 643 -10.32 10.45 -7.93
N ASP A 644 -9.39 10.93 -8.74
CA ASP A 644 -8.62 10.09 -9.68
C ASP A 644 -7.17 9.91 -9.18
N LEU A 645 -6.51 8.83 -9.60
CA LEU A 645 -5.14 8.50 -9.20
C LEU A 645 -4.23 8.29 -10.41
N VAL A 646 -3.05 8.89 -10.40
CA VAL A 646 -1.92 8.53 -11.25
C VAL A 646 -0.96 7.72 -10.39
N PRO A 647 -0.92 6.38 -10.53
CA PRO A 647 0.00 5.53 -9.76
C PRO A 647 1.45 5.76 -10.22
N ALA A 648 2.42 5.20 -9.49
CA ALA A 648 3.84 5.36 -9.81
C ALA A 648 4.22 4.72 -11.15
N GLY A 649 3.61 3.59 -11.51
CA GLY A 649 3.86 2.86 -12.77
C GLY A 649 4.99 1.82 -12.71
N HIS A 650 5.29 1.17 -13.83
CA HIS A 650 6.18 -0.02 -13.91
C HIS A 650 7.49 0.17 -14.65
N SER A 651 7.79 1.39 -15.10
CA SER A 651 9.01 1.63 -15.89
C SER A 651 10.25 1.10 -15.17
N ARG A 652 11.09 0.40 -15.93
CA ARG A 652 12.38 -0.13 -15.42
C ARG A 652 13.50 0.92 -15.46
N ILE A 653 13.23 2.10 -16.00
CA ILE A 653 14.20 3.19 -16.07
C ILE A 653 14.28 3.87 -14.70
N ALA A 654 15.50 4.13 -14.23
CA ALA A 654 15.71 4.78 -12.95
C ALA A 654 14.99 6.16 -12.88
N PRO A 655 14.33 6.51 -11.76
CA PRO A 655 13.55 7.73 -11.61
C PRO A 655 14.32 9.00 -12.02
N GLN A 656 15.60 9.08 -11.67
CA GLN A 656 16.50 10.18 -12.03
C GLN A 656 16.60 10.47 -13.54
N LYS A 657 16.42 9.46 -14.39
CA LYS A 657 16.43 9.62 -15.85
C LYS A 657 15.05 9.96 -16.43
N LEU A 658 13.98 9.59 -15.74
CA LEU A 658 12.60 9.80 -16.18
C LEU A 658 12.06 11.17 -15.74
N MET A 659 12.29 11.52 -14.47
CA MET A 659 11.77 12.72 -13.79
C MET A 659 12.58 13.96 -14.14
N THR A 660 12.67 14.27 -15.43
CA THR A 660 13.23 15.53 -15.93
C THR A 660 12.18 16.63 -15.91
N ALA A 661 12.58 17.87 -15.65
CA ALA A 661 11.68 19.02 -15.58
C ALA A 661 10.80 19.18 -16.83
N GLU A 662 11.34 18.91 -18.03
CA GLU A 662 10.60 19.01 -19.29
C GLU A 662 9.46 17.98 -19.37
N ARG A 663 9.76 16.69 -19.10
CA ARG A 663 8.77 15.61 -19.14
C ARG A 663 7.73 15.75 -18.02
N LEU A 664 8.17 16.06 -16.81
CA LEU A 664 7.28 16.31 -15.67
C LEU A 664 6.33 17.46 -15.97
N ASN A 665 6.84 18.58 -16.49
CA ASN A 665 6.00 19.73 -16.80
C ASN A 665 5.00 19.41 -17.92
N ALA A 666 5.38 18.62 -18.93
CA ALA A 666 4.45 18.17 -19.97
C ALA A 666 3.29 17.34 -19.40
N VAL A 667 3.57 16.35 -18.54
CA VAL A 667 2.55 15.51 -17.90
C VAL A 667 1.66 16.32 -16.96
N LEU A 668 2.25 17.17 -16.11
CA LEU A 668 1.50 18.01 -15.17
C LEU A 668 0.64 19.05 -15.89
N ASN A 669 1.11 19.62 -17.01
CA ASN A 669 0.32 20.53 -17.85
C ASN A 669 -0.86 19.82 -18.52
N ALA A 670 -0.69 18.57 -18.93
CA ALA A 670 -1.75 17.79 -19.53
C ALA A 670 -2.83 17.42 -18.50
N LEU A 671 -2.44 16.95 -17.31
CA LEU A 671 -3.37 16.73 -16.19
C LEU A 671 -4.05 18.04 -15.76
N ALA A 672 -3.34 19.17 -15.85
CA ALA A 672 -3.88 20.47 -15.51
C ALA A 672 -5.07 20.93 -16.39
N GLN A 673 -5.40 20.24 -17.47
CA GLN A 673 -6.58 20.57 -18.28
C GLN A 673 -7.89 20.02 -17.69
N ASP A 674 -7.82 18.91 -16.95
CA ASP A 674 -8.99 18.15 -16.52
C ASP A 674 -9.28 18.25 -15.01
N TYR A 675 -8.32 18.69 -14.21
CA TYR A 675 -8.40 18.75 -12.74
C TYR A 675 -8.26 20.17 -12.23
N ASP A 676 -8.88 20.48 -11.08
CA ASP A 676 -8.77 21.77 -10.39
C ASP A 676 -7.56 21.82 -9.45
N ILE A 677 -7.21 20.67 -8.85
CA ILE A 677 -6.11 20.51 -7.90
C ILE A 677 -5.34 19.23 -8.24
N LEU A 678 -4.02 19.35 -8.37
CA LEU A 678 -3.08 18.24 -8.52
C LEU A 678 -2.34 18.07 -7.20
N ILE A 679 -2.52 16.94 -6.52
CA ILE A 679 -1.84 16.62 -5.26
C ILE A 679 -0.75 15.59 -5.56
N ILE A 680 0.51 16.02 -5.45
CA ILE A 680 1.69 15.24 -5.81
C ILE A 680 2.34 14.74 -4.52
N LYS A 681 2.32 13.43 -4.29
CA LYS A 681 3.09 12.79 -3.21
C LYS A 681 4.48 12.48 -3.73
N ALA A 682 5.52 13.02 -3.09
CA ALA A 682 6.90 12.78 -3.46
C ALA A 682 7.70 12.13 -2.33
N ALA A 683 8.75 11.42 -2.73
CA ALA A 683 9.72 10.83 -1.82
C ALA A 683 10.47 11.92 -1.02
N PRO A 684 11.03 11.57 0.16
CA PRO A 684 11.81 12.51 0.96
C PRO A 684 12.96 13.15 0.15
N PRO A 685 13.20 14.47 0.27
CA PRO A 685 14.23 15.17 -0.51
C PRO A 685 15.65 14.62 -0.31
N SER A 686 15.89 14.01 0.85
CA SER A 686 17.15 13.34 1.20
C SER A 686 17.35 12.01 0.43
N ALA A 687 16.27 11.32 0.09
CA ALA A 687 16.28 10.04 -0.61
C ALA A 687 16.13 10.19 -2.14
N CYS A 688 15.37 11.20 -2.59
CA CYS A 688 15.08 11.45 -4.00
C CYS A 688 15.40 12.91 -4.38
N PRO A 689 16.57 13.19 -4.99
CA PRO A 689 16.95 14.53 -5.42
C PRO A 689 16.01 15.16 -6.46
N GLU A 690 15.18 14.36 -7.13
CA GLU A 690 14.17 14.75 -8.11
C GLU A 690 12.95 15.43 -7.45
N THR A 691 12.73 15.24 -6.15
CA THR A 691 11.72 15.98 -5.36
C THR A 691 11.94 17.49 -5.45
N GLY A 692 13.20 17.94 -5.58
CA GLY A 692 13.51 19.36 -5.82
C GLY A 692 13.03 19.87 -7.21
N GLN A 693 12.99 19.02 -8.23
CA GLN A 693 12.44 19.39 -9.54
C GLN A 693 10.92 19.48 -9.52
N LEU A 694 10.25 18.55 -8.83
CA LEU A 694 8.81 18.64 -8.58
C LEU A 694 8.45 19.90 -7.79
N ALA A 695 9.24 20.24 -6.76
CA ALA A 695 9.03 21.45 -5.97
C ALA A 695 9.11 22.73 -6.81
N ALA A 696 9.99 22.78 -7.81
CA ALA A 696 10.10 23.91 -8.73
C ALA A 696 8.90 24.03 -9.69
N LEU A 697 8.18 22.93 -9.96
CA LEU A 697 7.01 22.88 -10.84
C LEU A 697 5.67 23.02 -10.11
N SER A 698 5.69 23.02 -8.78
CA SER A 698 4.52 23.13 -7.90
C SER A 698 4.30 24.57 -7.43
N ASP A 699 3.03 24.93 -7.20
CA ASP A 699 2.65 26.26 -6.71
C ASP A 699 2.79 26.35 -5.18
N ILE A 700 2.56 25.24 -4.49
CA ILE A 700 2.65 25.11 -3.04
C ILE A 700 3.45 23.84 -2.72
N VAL A 701 4.38 23.95 -1.77
CA VAL A 701 5.22 22.85 -1.30
C VAL A 701 5.04 22.71 0.20
N LEU A 702 4.57 21.55 0.65
CA LEU A 702 4.34 21.23 2.05
C LEU A 702 5.19 20.03 2.47
N LEU A 703 5.92 20.20 3.56
CA LEU A 703 6.73 19.16 4.19
C LEU A 703 6.02 18.62 5.43
N ALA A 704 5.75 17.31 5.46
CA ALA A 704 5.25 16.64 6.65
C ALA A 704 6.41 16.32 7.60
N ALA A 705 6.24 16.63 8.89
CA ALA A 705 7.16 16.27 9.97
C ALA A 705 6.37 15.64 11.13
N LEU A 706 6.80 14.48 11.59
CA LEU A 706 6.13 13.73 12.64
C LEU A 706 6.60 14.19 14.02
N THR A 707 5.64 14.56 14.87
CA THR A 707 5.89 15.02 16.25
C THR A 707 6.65 13.96 17.03
N GLY A 708 7.72 14.36 17.72
CA GLY A 708 8.55 13.45 18.53
C GLY A 708 9.54 12.57 17.75
N HIS A 709 9.43 12.51 16.41
CA HIS A 709 10.32 11.70 15.56
C HIS A 709 11.24 12.54 14.69
N THR A 710 10.72 13.60 14.07
CA THR A 710 11.50 14.47 13.18
C THR A 710 12.23 15.53 14.00
N SER A 711 13.56 15.56 13.91
CA SER A 711 14.35 16.62 14.54
C SER A 711 14.37 17.89 13.68
N ARG A 712 14.54 19.05 14.32
CA ARG A 712 14.66 20.35 13.65
C ARG A 712 15.75 20.37 12.58
N ALA A 713 16.92 19.80 12.88
CA ALA A 713 18.05 19.75 11.93
C ALA A 713 17.70 18.95 10.66
N GLN A 714 16.91 17.89 10.78
CA GLN A 714 16.46 17.10 9.63
C GLN A 714 15.44 17.88 8.78
N ALA A 715 14.52 18.60 9.41
CA ALA A 715 13.57 19.46 8.70
C ALA A 715 14.29 20.60 7.95
N GLU A 716 15.24 21.28 8.61
CA GLU A 716 16.08 22.32 7.99
C GLU A 716 16.90 21.77 6.82
N GLN A 717 17.44 20.55 6.95
CA GLN A 717 18.17 19.89 5.86
C GLN A 717 17.26 19.53 4.68
N ALA A 718 16.06 19.01 4.92
CA ALA A 718 15.08 18.71 3.86
C ALA A 718 14.65 19.99 3.12
N LEU A 719 14.44 21.09 3.86
CA LEU A 719 14.17 22.41 3.31
C LEU A 719 15.34 22.92 2.47
N TRP A 720 16.58 22.72 2.91
CA TRP A 720 17.77 23.09 2.14
C TRP A 720 17.82 22.36 0.79
N HIS A 721 17.53 21.06 0.76
CA HIS A 721 17.52 20.27 -0.47
C HIS A 721 16.44 20.71 -1.48
N ILE A 722 15.30 21.19 -0.99
CA ILE A 722 14.22 21.74 -1.84
C ILE A 722 14.57 23.16 -2.29
N SER A 723 14.94 24.04 -1.37
CA SER A 723 15.22 25.46 -1.63
C SER A 723 16.46 25.70 -2.50
N GLY A 724 17.48 24.85 -2.40
CA GLY A 724 18.70 24.95 -3.21
C GLY A 724 18.49 24.68 -4.71
N LYS A 725 17.42 23.98 -5.09
CA LYS A 725 17.06 23.67 -6.49
C LYS A 725 15.79 24.38 -6.97
N ALA A 726 14.87 24.71 -6.07
CA ALA A 726 13.72 25.57 -6.34
C ALA A 726 14.17 27.05 -6.30
N ALA A 727 14.85 27.50 -7.35
CA ALA A 727 15.30 28.88 -7.48
C ALA A 727 14.10 29.87 -7.42
N GLY A 728 13.77 30.36 -6.21
CA GLY A 728 13.07 31.62 -5.96
C GLY A 728 11.55 31.70 -6.14
N SER A 729 10.82 30.61 -6.43
CA SER A 729 9.39 30.72 -6.77
C SER A 729 8.42 30.50 -5.59
N VAL A 730 8.68 29.56 -4.68
CA VAL A 730 7.72 29.12 -3.64
C VAL A 730 8.45 28.85 -2.31
N SER A 731 8.00 29.48 -1.23
CA SER A 731 8.46 29.19 0.13
C SER A 731 7.83 27.89 0.64
N PRO A 732 8.59 26.85 1.00
CA PRO A 732 8.01 25.62 1.55
C PRO A 732 7.34 25.88 2.90
N GLY A 733 6.17 25.27 3.11
CA GLY A 733 5.46 25.25 4.39
C GLY A 733 5.67 23.94 5.14
N LEU A 734 5.59 23.97 6.48
CA LEU A 734 5.66 22.78 7.33
C LEU A 734 4.26 22.35 7.80
N ILE A 735 3.98 21.05 7.75
CA ILE A 735 2.84 20.40 8.40
C ILE A 735 3.38 19.49 9.48
N ILE A 736 2.94 19.70 10.72
CA ILE A 736 3.30 18.85 11.84
C ILE A 736 2.23 17.78 12.00
N THR A 737 2.59 16.50 11.94
CA THR A 737 1.68 15.36 12.08
C THR A 737 1.87 14.66 13.43
N GLY A 738 0.88 13.87 13.85
CA GLY A 738 0.98 13.04 15.06
C GLY A 738 0.94 13.83 16.38
N VAL A 739 0.26 14.99 16.41
CA VAL A 739 0.11 15.78 17.64
C VAL A 739 -0.85 15.07 18.59
N SER A 740 -0.45 14.89 19.86
CA SER A 740 -1.29 14.22 20.87
C SER A 740 -2.46 15.12 21.34
N GLU A 741 -3.61 14.52 21.67
CA GLU A 741 -4.80 15.25 22.19
C GLU A 741 -4.51 16.22 23.36
N PRO A 742 -3.75 15.86 24.42
CA PRO A 742 -3.49 16.77 25.54
C PRO A 742 -2.54 17.93 25.21
N ASP A 743 -1.65 17.77 24.23
CA ASP A 743 -0.73 18.83 23.80
C ASP A 743 -1.45 19.93 23.00
N PHE A 744 -2.56 19.59 22.32
CA PHE A 744 -3.35 20.52 21.53
C PHE A 744 -4.36 21.33 22.36
N LEU A 745 -4.94 20.73 23.41
CA LEU A 745 -5.94 21.37 24.28
C LEU A 745 -5.33 22.20 25.43
N GLY A 746 -4.00 22.18 25.60
CA GLY A 746 -3.32 22.98 26.62
C GLY A 746 -3.64 22.57 28.06
N THR A 747 -4.08 21.33 28.30
CA THR A 747 -4.52 20.84 29.62
C THR A 747 -3.57 19.83 30.28
N GLY A 748 -2.39 19.59 29.72
CA GLY A 748 -1.28 18.89 30.37
C GLY A 748 -0.22 19.86 30.93
N PRO A 749 0.53 19.51 32.00
CA PRO A 749 1.49 20.42 32.59
C PRO A 749 2.57 20.75 31.57
N THR A 750 2.69 22.04 31.26
CA THR A 750 3.81 22.60 30.50
C THR A 750 5.11 22.26 31.24
N VAL A 751 5.80 21.24 30.76
CA VAL A 751 7.20 20.99 31.08
C VAL A 751 7.96 20.95 29.76
N MET A 752 8.22 22.15 29.23
CA MET A 752 9.49 22.40 28.56
C MET A 752 10.60 22.17 29.60
N ARG A 753 11.08 20.93 29.73
CA ARG A 753 12.34 20.64 30.40
C ARG A 753 13.42 20.58 29.33
N SER A 754 14.39 21.48 29.45
CA SER A 754 15.63 21.57 28.67
C SER A 754 16.58 20.36 28.81
N ASP A 755 16.21 19.33 29.56
CA ASP A 755 17.14 18.31 30.06
C ASP A 755 16.63 16.91 29.71
N ALA A 756 16.63 16.58 28.42
CA ALA A 756 16.56 15.19 27.95
C ALA A 756 17.34 15.04 26.64
N TRP A 757 18.56 15.57 26.62
CA TRP A 757 19.59 15.17 25.67
C TRP A 757 20.40 14.04 26.34
N PRO A 758 20.56 12.86 25.73
CA PRO A 758 21.64 11.97 26.16
C PRO A 758 22.97 12.65 25.78
N PRO A 759 23.97 12.69 26.68
CA PRO A 759 25.26 13.26 26.35
C PRO A 759 25.93 12.43 25.25
N ALA A 760 26.52 13.13 24.29
CA ALA A 760 27.46 12.55 23.34
C ALA A 760 28.65 11.97 24.13
N ASN A 761 28.68 10.65 24.29
CA ASN A 761 29.88 9.98 24.75
C ASN A 761 30.91 9.98 23.63
N SER A 762 31.93 10.78 23.87
CA SER A 762 33.27 10.73 23.29
C SER A 762 33.81 9.29 23.25
N HIS A 763 34.09 8.80 22.05
CA HIS A 763 35.19 7.88 21.86
C HIS A 763 36.09 8.39 20.74
N ASP A 764 37.34 8.60 21.13
CA ASP A 764 38.49 9.01 20.36
C ASP A 764 38.62 8.24 19.03
N GLY A 765 38.67 8.99 17.94
CA GLY A 765 39.29 8.57 16.68
C GLY A 765 40.51 9.46 16.42
N PRO A 766 41.71 8.90 16.17
CA PRO A 766 42.98 9.59 16.38
C PRO A 766 43.37 10.53 15.23
N HIS A 767 44.12 11.57 15.60
CA HIS A 767 44.87 12.45 14.70
C HIS A 767 45.92 11.71 13.85
N PRO A 768 46.36 12.30 12.72
CA PRO A 768 47.26 11.67 11.76
C PRO A 768 48.74 11.89 12.11
N GLY A 769 49.58 10.91 11.77
CA GLY A 769 51.00 11.13 11.50
C GLY A 769 51.97 10.20 12.23
N GLY A 770 52.82 9.52 11.45
CA GLY A 770 54.18 9.20 11.88
C GLY A 770 54.53 7.72 12.09
N GLY A 771 54.95 7.07 11.00
CA GLY A 771 56.29 6.45 10.95
C GLY A 771 56.57 5.14 11.71
N SER A 772 56.87 4.11 10.89
CA SER A 772 58.05 3.25 10.99
C SER A 772 57.99 1.93 11.80
N ARG A 773 58.29 0.86 11.03
CA ARG A 773 59.14 -0.31 11.33
C ARG A 773 58.61 -1.52 12.11
N ALA A 774 58.84 -2.67 11.45
CA ALA A 774 59.18 -4.02 11.93
C ALA A 774 58.00 -4.79 12.57
N ALA A 775 57.46 -5.84 11.95
CA ALA A 775 58.04 -7.16 11.71
C ALA A 775 57.09 -7.97 10.83
#